data_AF-A0A7W7QHJ0-F1
#
_entry.id   AF-A0A7W7QHJ0-F1
#
_cell.length_a   1.000
_cell.length_b   1.000
_cell.length_c   1.000
_cell.angle_alpha   90.00
_cell.angle_beta   90.00
_cell.angle_gamma   90.00
#
_symmetry.space_group_name_H-M   'P 1'
#
loop_
_entity.id
_entity.type
_entity.pdbx_description
1 polymer ?
#
loop_
_entity_poly.entity_id
_entity_poly.type
_entity_poly.pdbx_seq_one_letter_code
_entity_poly.pdbx_strand_id
1 'polypeptide(L)'
;MLNASTKALLDNAFRPIVEYLLTELPGGSVARISHGRIILTITIGAAGLTLFGATVYVARLSILSWWTSVPKVGVLALFSGGFLATAIGLWARSWKDEETESGFRILPWWTVILGLFTAAIATWGSISWLTQAAKGDPKLEFDAIKTGLTVGVGVAGLAALLLTVRKQWLSERVHKHQEEVSRRQEHDATERRVTELYTKAADQLGNEKAAVRLAGLYALERLGQSHTEHRQTIVNVICAYLRIPFDGPTLGSNSDSESADDNGGSSDLEQERQVRWAAQDILQRHLFRGGKGDSTPETLWEGMNVDLSSSRLGRGGFDNCTFRSANFSHTNFDNGASFMRARFIEHAIFIGSRFEGAVRFNGATFLGKAYFNRASFRKMALFRSATFGDRVNFSRVQFNSGSSFEGSKFNGVSSFEEARFSGEARFNNAYYARRATFNRANFIERVVFHGVVFSGDRFNSQAAFEGTTFRRSAVFKEVRFRGEVNFDHAKFESRAFFSISTFGSRSNFRNTEFEGNVEFNGAKFEDHASFGGAVFSRRSEFNSVLFGGGVFFRGANFYKDPWFGRSVFRQQVNFCEVELASVARFNKAKFFGDMRFDHMPEQIVLNEARAHKDCSHNFPAGWRLGDESDPEGLNLILRDNKNASAANKCETDGKSDLGDFCL
;
A
#
# COMPACT_ATOMS: atom_id res chain seq x y z
N MET A 1 -26.76 38.46 4.86
CA MET A 1 -27.36 37.16 4.56
C MET A 1 -26.25 36.16 4.32
N LEU A 2 -25.93 35.32 5.32
CA LEU A 2 -25.04 34.17 5.16
C LEU A 2 -25.91 32.93 5.00
N ASN A 3 -25.63 32.13 3.99
CA ASN A 3 -26.46 31.02 3.52
C ASN A 3 -26.48 29.86 4.54
N ALA A 4 -27.52 29.03 4.51
CA ALA A 4 -27.74 27.93 5.47
C ALA A 4 -26.53 26.97 5.59
N SER A 5 -25.72 26.87 4.53
CA SER A 5 -24.51 26.03 4.49
C SER A 5 -23.32 26.58 5.29
N THR A 6 -23.20 27.90 5.50
CA THR A 6 -22.15 28.48 6.37
C THR A 6 -22.52 28.46 7.84
N LYS A 7 -23.82 28.40 8.15
CA LYS A 7 -24.32 28.22 9.54
C LYS A 7 -24.08 26.80 10.05
N ALA A 8 -24.22 25.79 9.18
CA ALA A 8 -23.92 24.39 9.50
C ALA A 8 -22.41 24.10 9.67
N LEU A 9 -21.54 24.87 9.01
CA LEU A 9 -20.08 24.78 9.14
C LEU A 9 -19.56 25.39 10.44
N LEU A 10 -20.19 26.46 10.95
CA LEU A 10 -19.85 27.06 12.24
C LEU A 10 -20.38 26.22 13.43
N ASP A 11 -21.57 25.64 13.33
CA ASP A 11 -22.11 24.75 14.37
C ASP A 11 -21.33 23.44 14.51
N ASN A 12 -20.85 22.85 13.41
CA ASN A 12 -20.06 21.61 13.46
C ASN A 12 -18.58 21.82 13.84
N ALA A 13 -18.03 23.04 13.67
CA ALA A 13 -16.67 23.35 14.06
C ALA A 13 -16.52 23.69 15.56
N PHE A 14 -17.56 24.26 16.20
CA PHE A 14 -17.51 24.66 17.60
C PHE A 14 -18.07 23.62 18.58
N ARG A 15 -18.90 22.67 18.14
CA ARG A 15 -19.47 21.62 19.00
C ARG A 15 -18.42 20.74 19.70
N PRO A 16 -17.33 20.30 19.03
CA PRO A 16 -16.29 19.50 19.68
C PRO A 16 -15.44 20.31 20.67
N ILE A 17 -15.31 21.62 20.44
CA ILE A 17 -14.52 22.54 21.29
C ILE A 17 -15.29 22.92 22.55
N VAL A 18 -16.61 23.09 22.44
CA VAL A 18 -17.50 23.38 23.58
C VAL A 18 -17.79 22.13 24.42
N GLU A 19 -17.89 20.94 23.81
CA GLU A 19 -18.01 19.68 24.55
C GLU A 19 -16.70 19.31 25.29
N TYR A 20 -15.53 19.65 24.75
CA TYR A 20 -14.23 19.49 25.42
C TYR A 20 -14.05 20.47 26.61
N LEU A 21 -14.56 21.71 26.49
CA LEU A 21 -14.54 22.71 27.57
C LEU A 21 -15.57 22.45 28.69
N LEU A 22 -16.59 21.62 28.45
CA LEU A 22 -17.63 21.29 29.44
C LEU A 22 -17.34 20.02 30.25
N THR A 23 -16.33 19.23 29.87
CA THR A 23 -15.89 18.03 30.62
C THR A 23 -14.87 18.31 31.72
N GLU A 24 -14.35 19.54 31.81
CA GLU A 24 -13.28 19.97 32.74
C GLU A 24 -13.78 21.00 33.78
N LEU A 25 -15.03 20.89 34.25
CA LEU A 25 -15.55 21.73 35.33
C LEU A 25 -16.02 20.87 36.53
N PRO A 26 -15.44 21.04 37.73
CA PRO A 26 -15.97 20.41 38.94
C PRO A 26 -17.24 21.13 39.40
N GLY A 27 -18.37 20.41 39.34
CA GLY A 27 -19.54 20.55 40.22
C GLY A 27 -20.11 21.96 40.48
N GLY A 28 -21.09 22.36 39.67
CA GLY A 28 -22.21 23.22 40.11
C GLY A 28 -22.29 24.61 39.47
N SER A 29 -22.71 24.70 38.19
CA SER A 29 -23.29 25.93 37.62
C SER A 29 -24.14 25.59 36.38
N VAL A 30 -25.37 26.11 36.32
CA VAL A 30 -26.36 25.86 35.27
C VAL A 30 -26.44 27.06 34.33
N ALA A 31 -26.19 26.87 33.03
CA ALA A 31 -26.46 27.87 32.00
C ALA A 31 -27.84 27.60 31.36
N ARG A 32 -28.70 28.62 31.27
CA ARG A 32 -29.98 28.55 30.56
C ARG A 32 -30.04 29.63 29.48
N ILE A 33 -30.32 29.25 28.24
CA ILE A 33 -30.42 30.13 27.08
C ILE A 33 -31.90 30.38 26.76
N SER A 34 -32.31 31.65 26.67
CA SER A 34 -33.64 32.06 26.17
C SER A 34 -33.51 33.33 25.33
N HIS A 35 -33.98 33.25 24.07
CA HIS A 35 -34.30 34.36 23.17
C HIS A 35 -33.26 35.51 23.07
N GLY A 36 -32.13 35.21 22.44
CA GLY A 36 -31.31 36.22 21.74
C GLY A 36 -30.44 37.15 22.60
N ARG A 37 -30.29 36.91 23.91
CA ARG A 37 -29.26 37.57 24.76
C ARG A 37 -28.64 36.56 25.72
N ILE A 38 -27.31 36.55 25.82
CA ILE A 38 -26.57 35.82 26.86
C ILE A 38 -26.49 36.73 28.09
N ILE A 39 -27.14 36.36 29.18
CA ILE A 39 -26.95 36.99 30.51
C ILE A 39 -26.03 36.09 31.31
N LEU A 40 -24.83 36.60 31.60
CA LEU A 40 -23.84 35.95 32.45
C LEU A 40 -24.04 36.51 33.86
N THR A 41 -24.69 35.74 34.74
CA THR A 41 -24.85 36.12 36.15
C THR A 41 -23.56 35.79 36.89
N ILE A 42 -22.64 36.75 36.95
CA ILE A 42 -21.48 36.68 37.84
C ILE A 42 -21.95 37.17 39.22
N THR A 43 -22.10 36.25 40.17
CA THR A 43 -22.18 36.63 41.58
C THR A 43 -20.82 37.16 42.01
N ILE A 44 -20.65 38.48 41.94
CA ILE A 44 -19.49 39.18 42.49
C ILE A 44 -19.65 39.19 44.02
N GLY A 45 -18.97 38.26 44.68
CA GLY A 45 -18.86 38.21 46.14
C GLY A 45 -17.91 39.28 46.68
N ALA A 46 -18.50 40.41 47.09
CA ALA A 46 -18.06 41.30 48.17
C ALA A 46 -16.56 41.69 48.29
N ALA A 47 -15.97 42.22 47.21
CA ALA A 47 -14.67 42.92 47.27
C ALA A 47 -14.74 44.36 46.72
N GLY A 48 -15.90 45.01 46.85
CA GLY A 48 -16.17 46.37 46.34
C GLY A 48 -16.52 47.41 47.42
N LEU A 49 -16.31 47.14 48.71
CA LEU A 49 -16.82 48.01 49.78
C LEU A 49 -15.92 48.00 51.04
N THR A 50 -14.63 48.30 50.91
CA THR A 50 -13.72 48.42 52.07
C THR A 50 -12.70 49.56 51.99
N LEU A 51 -12.88 50.54 51.09
CA LEU A 51 -12.04 51.76 51.04
C LEU A 51 -12.81 53.09 51.08
N PHE A 52 -14.13 53.07 51.29
CA PHE A 52 -14.95 54.27 51.50
C PHE A 52 -15.61 54.35 52.90
N GLY A 53 -15.44 53.33 53.75
CA GLY A 53 -15.99 53.28 55.12
C GLY A 53 -15.02 53.67 56.24
N ALA A 54 -13.73 53.83 55.94
CA ALA A 54 -12.70 54.07 56.95
C ALA A 54 -12.44 55.56 57.27
N THR A 55 -13.08 56.49 56.56
CA THR A 55 -12.92 57.95 56.77
C THR A 55 -14.14 58.63 57.41
N VAL A 56 -15.21 57.89 57.73
CA VAL A 56 -16.42 58.43 58.38
C VAL A 56 -16.67 57.86 59.80
N TYR A 57 -15.89 56.88 60.27
CA TYR A 57 -16.07 56.32 61.63
C TYR A 57 -15.15 56.90 62.71
N VAL A 58 -14.40 57.96 62.43
CA VAL A 58 -13.51 58.65 63.40
C VAL A 58 -14.13 59.96 63.94
N ALA A 59 -15.35 60.33 63.49
CA ALA A 59 -16.03 61.54 63.95
C ALA A 59 -17.37 61.25 64.66
N ARG A 60 -17.36 60.39 65.70
CA ARG A 60 -18.33 60.37 66.83
C ARG A 60 -18.10 59.13 67.71
N LEU A 61 -17.09 59.18 68.58
CA LEU A 61 -16.99 58.32 69.77
C LEU A 61 -16.24 59.08 70.87
N SER A 62 -16.65 60.33 71.10
CA SER A 62 -16.58 60.89 72.45
C SER A 62 -17.78 60.34 73.22
N ILE A 63 -17.53 59.85 74.43
CA ILE A 63 -18.46 59.18 75.36
C ILE A 63 -18.42 57.65 75.25
N LEU A 64 -17.44 57.05 75.95
CA LEU A 64 -17.58 55.78 76.65
C LEU A 64 -16.34 55.62 77.57
N SER A 65 -16.51 55.97 78.84
CA SER A 65 -15.46 55.98 79.89
C SER A 65 -15.00 54.59 80.36
N TRP A 66 -15.37 53.51 79.66
CA TRP A 66 -14.96 52.13 79.96
C TRP A 66 -13.62 51.70 79.32
N TRP A 67 -12.96 52.57 78.56
CA TRP A 67 -11.76 52.22 77.77
C TRP A 67 -10.43 52.24 78.54
N THR A 68 -10.43 52.61 79.82
CA THR A 68 -9.23 52.57 80.68
C THR A 68 -8.99 51.21 81.33
N SER A 69 -9.88 50.24 81.13
CA SER A 69 -9.85 48.94 81.84
C SER A 69 -9.51 47.74 80.96
N VAL A 70 -9.12 47.94 79.70
CA VAL A 70 -8.67 46.83 78.83
C VAL A 70 -7.15 46.66 78.94
N PRO A 71 -6.62 45.48 79.33
CA PRO A 71 -5.18 45.25 79.41
C PRO A 71 -4.51 45.38 78.03
N LYS A 72 -3.64 46.38 77.88
CA LYS A 72 -2.94 46.71 76.61
C LYS A 72 -2.08 45.57 76.05
N VAL A 73 -1.76 44.55 76.85
CA VAL A 73 -0.94 43.38 76.46
C VAL A 73 -1.76 42.32 75.69
N GLY A 74 -3.04 42.13 76.01
CA GLY A 74 -3.91 41.18 75.30
C GLY A 74 -4.24 41.64 73.88
N VAL A 75 -4.29 42.96 73.66
CA VAL A 75 -4.54 43.56 72.36
C VAL A 75 -3.34 43.35 71.40
N LEU A 76 -2.10 43.47 71.88
CA LEU A 76 -0.88 43.21 71.08
C LEU A 76 -0.72 41.73 70.69
N ALA A 77 -1.13 40.78 71.55
CA ALA A 77 -1.12 39.35 71.24
C ALA A 77 -2.19 38.95 70.21
N LEU A 78 -3.35 39.62 70.22
CA LEU A 78 -4.40 39.43 69.21
C LEU A 78 -4.01 40.03 67.86
N PHE A 79 -3.29 41.17 67.85
CA PHE A 79 -2.77 41.75 66.61
C PHE A 79 -1.62 40.92 66.00
N SER A 80 -0.75 40.29 66.81
CA SER A 80 0.33 39.42 66.28
C SER A 80 -0.18 38.06 65.78
N GLY A 81 -1.14 37.45 66.48
CA GLY A 81 -1.82 36.23 66.01
C GLY A 81 -2.63 36.46 64.74
N GLY A 82 -3.29 37.62 64.62
CA GLY A 82 -4.02 38.02 63.42
C GLY A 82 -3.12 38.26 62.20
N PHE A 83 -1.93 38.81 62.39
CA PHE A 83 -0.94 39.02 61.32
C PHE A 83 -0.32 37.70 60.85
N LEU A 84 -0.07 36.75 61.77
CA LEU A 84 0.43 35.41 61.43
C LEU A 84 -0.65 34.58 60.72
N ALA A 85 -1.91 34.64 61.17
CA ALA A 85 -3.02 33.95 60.53
C ALA A 85 -3.37 34.52 59.16
N THR A 86 -3.26 35.85 58.96
CA THR A 86 -3.43 36.47 57.64
C THR A 86 -2.24 36.20 56.73
N ALA A 87 -1.00 36.16 57.24
CA ALA A 87 0.17 35.75 56.46
C ALA A 87 0.12 34.27 56.05
N ILE A 88 -0.27 33.38 56.95
CA ILE A 88 -0.49 31.94 56.67
C ILE A 88 -1.69 31.76 55.73
N GLY A 89 -2.76 32.54 55.88
CA GLY A 89 -3.95 32.48 55.03
C GLY A 89 -3.71 33.03 53.61
N LEU A 90 -2.94 34.11 53.47
CA LEU A 90 -2.48 34.65 52.17
C LEU A 90 -1.48 33.69 51.50
N TRP A 91 -0.62 33.05 52.30
CA TRP A 91 0.32 32.03 51.81
C TRP A 91 -0.41 30.73 51.40
N ALA A 92 -1.39 30.26 52.17
CA ALA A 92 -2.21 29.09 51.81
C ALA A 92 -3.13 29.37 50.62
N ARG A 93 -3.57 30.63 50.41
CA ARG A 93 -4.26 31.04 49.18
C ARG A 93 -3.32 31.05 47.97
N SER A 94 -2.04 31.37 48.13
CA SER A 94 -1.04 31.29 47.04
C SER A 94 -0.71 29.86 46.61
N TRP A 95 -1.26 28.84 47.27
CA TRP A 95 -1.13 27.43 46.88
C TRP A 95 -2.24 26.98 45.93
N LYS A 96 -3.29 27.78 45.75
CA LYS A 96 -4.53 27.37 45.08
C LYS A 96 -4.69 27.88 43.66
N ASP A 97 -3.87 28.84 43.24
CA ASP A 97 -3.85 29.36 41.88
C ASP A 97 -2.54 28.95 41.19
N GLU A 98 -2.66 28.39 39.99
CA GLU A 98 -1.63 28.05 38.99
C GLU A 98 -1.15 26.57 38.91
N GLU A 99 -1.97 25.76 38.24
CA GLU A 99 -1.52 24.63 37.43
C GLU A 99 -0.78 25.14 36.18
N THR A 100 0.50 25.49 36.29
CA THR A 100 1.40 25.54 35.11
C THR A 100 2.81 25.09 35.47
N GLU A 101 3.42 24.37 34.53
CA GLU A 101 4.70 23.66 34.65
C GLU A 101 5.86 24.52 35.17
N SER A 102 6.63 23.91 36.08
CA SER A 102 8.04 24.18 36.40
C SER A 102 8.43 25.60 36.85
N GLY A 103 8.40 25.79 38.17
CA GLY A 103 9.08 26.90 38.85
C GLY A 103 9.06 26.73 40.35
N PHE A 104 9.94 25.87 40.89
CA PHE A 104 10.04 25.61 42.33
C PHE A 104 10.31 26.90 43.11
N ARG A 105 9.32 27.38 43.87
CA ARG A 105 9.52 28.46 44.85
C ARG A 105 10.00 27.86 46.17
N ILE A 106 11.31 27.98 46.41
CA ILE A 106 11.96 27.62 47.68
C ILE A 106 11.30 28.45 48.78
N LEU A 107 10.71 27.80 49.79
CA LEU A 107 10.23 28.50 50.98
C LEU A 107 11.42 29.23 51.60
N PRO A 108 11.42 30.57 51.60
CA PRO A 108 12.63 31.28 51.92
C PRO A 108 12.85 31.16 53.44
N TRP A 109 14.11 30.90 53.81
CA TRP A 109 14.52 30.55 55.18
C TRP A 109 14.04 31.54 56.24
N TRP A 110 13.79 32.79 55.87
CA TRP A 110 13.24 33.83 56.75
C TRP A 110 11.82 33.53 57.26
N THR A 111 11.01 32.71 56.57
CA THR A 111 9.66 32.33 57.05
C THR A 111 9.70 31.43 58.29
N VAL A 112 10.70 30.55 58.37
CA VAL A 112 10.95 29.70 59.55
C VAL A 112 11.45 30.57 60.71
N ILE A 113 12.32 31.54 60.43
CA ILE A 113 12.79 32.50 61.43
C ILE A 113 11.65 33.37 61.93
N LEU A 114 10.77 33.85 61.06
CA LEU A 114 9.59 34.63 61.42
C LEU A 114 8.64 33.82 62.33
N GLY A 115 8.45 32.53 62.03
CA GLY A 115 7.68 31.61 62.88
C GLY A 115 8.30 31.41 64.26
N LEU A 116 9.62 31.22 64.34
CA LEU A 116 10.34 31.11 65.62
C LEU A 116 10.29 32.43 66.42
N PHE A 117 10.41 33.57 65.73
CA PHE A 117 10.39 34.88 66.36
C PHE A 117 9.01 35.23 66.93
N THR A 118 7.93 34.93 66.20
CA THR A 118 6.56 35.14 66.68
C THR A 118 6.22 34.23 67.87
N ALA A 119 6.70 32.99 67.87
CA ALA A 119 6.57 32.10 69.02
C ALA A 119 7.36 32.60 70.23
N ALA A 120 8.57 33.13 70.05
CA ALA A 120 9.38 33.72 71.12
C ALA A 120 8.72 34.97 71.72
N ILE A 121 8.10 35.81 70.89
CA ILE A 121 7.32 36.97 71.35
C ILE A 121 6.08 36.52 72.12
N ALA A 122 5.39 35.48 71.65
CA ALA A 122 4.20 34.95 72.32
C ALA A 122 4.53 34.34 73.69
N THR A 123 5.63 33.58 73.82
CA THR A 123 6.11 33.05 75.10
C THR A 123 6.58 34.17 76.04
N TRP A 124 7.32 35.16 75.52
CA TRP A 124 7.71 36.34 76.32
C TRP A 124 6.47 37.10 76.83
N GLY A 125 5.49 37.34 75.96
CA GLY A 125 4.25 38.05 76.29
C GLY A 125 3.40 37.30 77.32
N SER A 126 3.31 35.98 77.21
CA SER A 126 2.55 35.15 78.17
C SER A 126 3.27 35.04 79.52
N ILE A 127 4.61 34.92 79.56
CA ILE A 127 5.39 34.97 80.80
C ILE A 127 5.24 36.34 81.49
N SER A 128 5.35 37.42 80.74
CA SER A 128 5.17 38.81 81.22
C SER A 128 3.77 39.04 81.81
N TRP A 129 2.73 38.53 81.14
CA TRP A 129 1.37 38.68 81.60
C TRP A 129 1.06 37.82 82.84
N LEU A 130 1.50 36.56 82.85
CA LEU A 130 1.30 35.66 83.99
C LEU A 130 2.06 36.12 85.24
N THR A 131 3.27 36.66 85.08
CA THR A 131 4.03 37.24 86.21
C THR A 131 3.41 38.54 86.74
N GLN A 132 2.79 39.36 85.90
CA GLN A 132 1.99 40.50 86.37
C GLN A 132 0.70 40.09 87.08
N ALA A 133 0.02 39.03 86.61
CA ALA A 133 -1.20 38.51 87.22
C ALA A 133 -0.94 37.78 88.57
N ALA A 134 0.27 37.26 88.78
CA ALA A 134 0.67 36.52 89.98
C ALA A 134 1.35 37.37 91.07
N LYS A 135 1.40 38.71 90.92
CA LYS A 135 2.08 39.61 91.88
C LYS A 135 1.48 39.49 93.29
N GLY A 136 2.23 38.86 94.20
CA GLY A 136 1.91 38.74 95.63
C GLY A 136 2.00 37.33 96.21
N ASP A 137 2.12 36.28 95.37
CA ASP A 137 2.22 34.89 95.84
C ASP A 137 3.40 34.13 95.19
N PRO A 138 4.49 33.83 95.92
CA PRO A 138 5.71 33.26 95.36
C PRO A 138 5.57 31.84 94.80
N LYS A 139 4.50 31.10 95.14
CA LYS A 139 4.23 29.78 94.55
C LYS A 139 3.67 29.86 93.13
N LEU A 140 2.80 30.85 92.87
CA LEU A 140 2.15 31.03 91.57
C LEU A 140 3.11 31.59 90.51
N GLU A 141 4.10 32.38 90.93
CA GLU A 141 5.12 32.93 90.02
C GLU A 141 6.05 31.84 89.44
N PHE A 142 6.37 30.82 90.25
CA PHE A 142 7.17 29.68 89.80
C PHE A 142 6.40 28.77 88.82
N ASP A 143 5.13 28.48 89.08
CA ASP A 143 4.30 27.65 88.19
C ASP A 143 4.00 28.35 86.85
N ALA A 144 3.92 29.67 86.84
CA ALA A 144 3.81 30.48 85.61
C ALA A 144 5.06 30.41 84.73
N ILE A 145 6.25 30.50 85.33
CA ILE A 145 7.52 30.35 84.59
C ILE A 145 7.65 28.93 84.03
N LYS A 146 7.25 27.92 84.81
CA LYS A 146 7.29 26.51 84.41
C LYS A 146 6.36 26.23 83.22
N THR A 147 5.14 26.76 83.23
CA THR A 147 4.20 26.63 82.10
C THR A 147 4.70 27.38 80.86
N GLY A 148 5.23 28.59 81.00
CA GLY A 148 5.85 29.33 79.89
C GLY A 148 7.00 28.56 79.21
N LEU A 149 7.83 27.86 80.01
CA LEU A 149 8.95 27.05 79.49
C LEU A 149 8.45 25.81 78.72
N THR A 150 7.39 25.15 79.17
CA THR A 150 6.83 23.96 78.50
C THR A 150 6.26 24.26 77.11
N VAL A 151 5.67 25.45 76.93
CA VAL A 151 5.21 25.92 75.62
C VAL A 151 6.40 26.14 74.67
N GLY A 152 7.51 26.69 75.16
CA GLY A 152 8.73 26.88 74.38
C GLY A 152 9.34 25.56 73.88
N VAL A 153 9.37 24.52 74.71
CA VAL A 153 9.86 23.18 74.33
C VAL A 153 8.97 22.55 73.26
N GLY A 154 7.65 22.70 73.36
CA GLY A 154 6.70 22.20 72.35
C GLY A 154 6.92 22.82 70.97
N VAL A 155 7.20 24.12 70.90
CA VAL A 155 7.49 24.83 69.63
C VAL A 155 8.81 24.37 69.02
N ALA A 156 9.87 24.19 69.82
CA ALA A 156 11.15 23.68 69.34
C ALA A 156 11.04 22.24 68.81
N GLY A 157 10.24 21.39 69.48
CA GLY A 157 9.92 20.05 69.02
C GLY A 157 9.19 20.03 67.67
N LEU A 158 8.18 20.88 67.50
CA LEU A 158 7.46 21.02 66.23
C LEU A 158 8.35 21.54 65.09
N ALA A 159 9.26 22.48 65.36
CA ALA A 159 10.20 22.98 64.38
C ALA A 159 11.20 21.89 63.93
N ALA A 160 11.71 21.08 64.87
CA ALA A 160 12.58 19.94 64.56
C ALA A 160 11.85 18.87 63.73
N LEU A 161 10.57 18.60 64.03
CA LEU A 161 9.72 17.68 63.27
C LEU A 161 9.47 18.22 61.85
N LEU A 162 9.24 19.52 61.71
CA LEU A 162 9.05 20.17 60.41
C LEU A 162 10.34 20.15 59.57
N LEU A 163 11.51 20.32 60.19
CA LEU A 163 12.82 20.20 59.51
C LEU A 163 13.14 18.77 59.09
N THR A 164 12.83 17.77 59.91
CA THR A 164 13.04 16.35 59.56
C THR A 164 12.11 15.92 58.45
N VAL A 165 10.83 16.32 58.48
CA VAL A 165 9.89 16.13 57.37
C VAL A 165 10.41 16.83 56.12
N ARG A 166 10.86 18.09 56.19
CA ARG A 166 11.44 18.78 55.02
C ARG A 166 12.63 18.04 54.45
N LYS A 167 13.53 17.54 55.30
CA LYS A 167 14.71 16.77 54.88
C LYS A 167 14.29 15.49 54.15
N GLN A 168 13.28 14.79 54.67
CA GLN A 168 12.75 13.57 54.07
C GLN A 168 12.12 13.83 52.69
N TRP A 169 11.32 14.89 52.56
CA TRP A 169 10.69 15.25 51.29
C TRP A 169 11.71 15.66 50.23
N LEU A 170 12.79 16.34 50.63
CA LEU A 170 13.92 16.65 49.76
C LEU A 170 14.65 15.37 49.32
N SER A 171 14.93 14.44 50.24
CA SER A 171 15.59 13.18 49.89
C SER A 171 14.73 12.31 48.97
N GLU A 172 13.42 12.23 49.20
CA GLU A 172 12.51 11.48 48.33
C GLU A 172 12.46 12.07 46.91
N ARG A 173 12.48 13.41 46.79
CA ARG A 173 12.47 14.09 45.49
C ARG A 173 13.81 14.00 44.76
N VAL A 174 14.92 14.09 45.49
CA VAL A 174 16.26 13.84 44.93
C VAL A 174 16.37 12.40 44.47
N HIS A 175 15.88 11.43 45.23
CA HIS A 175 15.84 10.03 44.80
C HIS A 175 15.03 9.83 43.52
N LYS A 176 13.82 10.40 43.43
CA LYS A 176 12.99 10.31 42.22
C LYS A 176 13.67 10.95 41.00
N HIS A 177 14.27 12.12 41.17
CA HIS A 177 14.99 12.78 40.08
C HIS A 177 16.27 12.01 39.70
N GLN A 178 16.98 11.44 40.67
CA GLN A 178 18.14 10.59 40.45
C GLN A 178 17.79 9.34 39.64
N GLU A 179 16.64 8.71 39.91
CA GLU A 179 16.14 7.55 39.15
C GLU A 179 15.77 7.92 37.71
N GLU A 180 15.17 9.09 37.49
CA GLU A 180 14.86 9.56 36.13
C GLU A 180 16.13 9.90 35.36
N VAL A 181 17.09 10.57 36.00
CA VAL A 181 18.40 10.88 35.40
C VAL A 181 19.18 9.60 35.13
N SER A 182 19.15 8.61 36.02
CA SER A 182 19.84 7.32 35.81
C SER A 182 19.23 6.55 34.64
N ARG A 183 17.89 6.50 34.52
CA ARG A 183 17.23 5.87 33.36
C ARG A 183 17.58 6.58 32.05
N ARG A 184 17.60 7.92 32.03
CA ARG A 184 18.02 8.68 30.84
C ARG A 184 19.49 8.42 30.52
N GLN A 185 20.37 8.38 31.51
CA GLN A 185 21.78 8.07 31.32
C GLN A 185 22.02 6.63 30.84
N GLU A 186 21.28 5.65 31.34
CA GLU A 186 21.35 4.25 30.88
C GLU A 186 20.87 4.13 29.42
N HIS A 187 19.80 4.85 29.07
CA HIS A 187 19.32 4.92 27.69
C HIS A 187 20.36 5.56 26.78
N ASP A 188 20.87 6.75 27.13
CA ASP A 188 21.92 7.47 26.40
C ASP A 188 23.20 6.63 26.28
N ALA A 189 23.59 5.91 27.33
CA ALA A 189 24.78 5.05 27.32
C ALA A 189 24.60 3.83 26.41
N THR A 190 23.39 3.27 26.39
CA THR A 190 23.06 2.15 25.48
C THR A 190 23.08 2.63 24.03
N GLU A 191 22.45 3.76 23.73
CA GLU A 191 22.47 4.35 22.37
C GLU A 191 23.89 4.71 21.90
N ARG A 192 24.73 5.28 22.78
CA ARG A 192 26.15 5.56 22.47
C ARG A 192 26.93 4.28 22.21
N ARG A 193 26.80 3.27 23.07
CA ARG A 193 27.49 1.98 22.89
C ARG A 193 27.09 1.30 21.59
N VAL A 194 25.80 1.35 21.25
CA VAL A 194 25.28 0.82 19.99
C VAL A 194 25.87 1.59 18.81
N THR A 195 25.90 2.93 18.86
CA THR A 195 26.50 3.79 17.83
C THR A 195 28.00 3.54 17.66
N GLU A 196 28.75 3.33 18.75
CA GLU A 196 30.16 2.98 18.71
C GLU A 196 30.39 1.61 18.06
N LEU A 197 29.57 0.59 18.41
CA LEU A 197 29.62 -0.72 17.77
C LEU A 197 29.29 -0.64 16.28
N TYR A 198 28.32 0.19 15.90
CA TYR A 198 28.00 0.48 14.50
C TYR A 198 29.19 1.06 13.76
N THR A 199 29.77 2.13 14.28
CA THR A 199 30.89 2.84 13.66
C THR A 199 32.07 1.90 13.48
N LYS A 200 32.39 1.12 14.52
CA LYS A 200 33.47 0.13 14.48
C LYS A 200 33.22 -0.96 13.43
N ALA A 201 31.99 -1.46 13.31
CA ALA A 201 31.68 -2.49 12.32
C ALA A 201 31.66 -1.94 10.89
N ALA A 202 31.23 -0.68 10.70
CA ALA A 202 31.33 0.02 9.42
C ALA A 202 32.80 0.25 9.00
N ASP A 203 33.67 0.66 9.93
CA ASP A 203 35.11 0.80 9.68
C ASP A 203 35.75 -0.53 9.30
N GLN A 204 35.34 -1.63 9.96
CA GLN A 204 35.79 -2.99 9.62
C GLN A 204 35.36 -3.42 8.22
N LEU A 205 34.17 -3.01 7.76
CA LEU A 205 33.65 -3.33 6.43
C LEU A 205 34.41 -2.58 5.32
N GLY A 206 35.02 -1.43 5.63
CA GLY A 206 35.90 -0.68 4.73
C GLY A 206 37.35 -1.19 4.70
N ASN A 207 37.70 -2.22 5.48
CA ASN A 207 39.07 -2.71 5.56
C ASN A 207 39.50 -3.47 4.30
N GLU A 208 40.78 -3.37 3.91
CA GLU A 208 41.35 -4.09 2.76
C GLU A 208 41.34 -5.61 2.94
N LYS A 209 41.44 -6.11 4.17
CA LYS A 209 41.45 -7.55 4.47
C LYS A 209 40.03 -8.11 4.56
N ALA A 210 39.71 -9.08 3.72
CA ALA A 210 38.40 -9.73 3.69
C ALA A 210 37.98 -10.35 5.03
N ALA A 211 38.92 -10.94 5.77
CA ALA A 211 38.64 -11.49 7.11
C ALA A 211 38.12 -10.43 8.10
N VAL A 212 38.62 -9.19 8.01
CA VAL A 212 38.17 -8.07 8.85
C VAL A 212 36.77 -7.61 8.41
N ARG A 213 36.51 -7.55 7.10
CA ARG A 213 35.17 -7.24 6.57
C ARG A 213 34.12 -8.27 6.99
N LEU A 214 34.46 -9.55 6.93
CA LEU A 214 33.60 -10.64 7.44
C LEU A 214 33.30 -10.48 8.93
N ALA A 215 34.30 -10.19 9.75
CA ALA A 215 34.10 -9.92 11.17
C ALA A 215 33.15 -8.72 11.41
N GLY A 216 33.29 -7.67 10.59
CA GLY A 216 32.37 -6.52 10.58
C GLY A 216 30.92 -6.91 10.24
N LEU A 217 30.71 -7.73 9.19
CA LEU A 217 29.37 -8.22 8.82
C LEU A 217 28.70 -9.03 9.95
N TYR A 218 29.42 -9.96 10.57
CA TYR A 218 28.88 -10.74 11.69
C TYR A 218 28.66 -9.90 12.96
N ALA A 219 29.47 -8.85 13.17
CA ALA A 219 29.25 -7.90 14.24
C ALA A 219 27.95 -7.10 14.02
N LEU A 220 27.68 -6.64 12.79
CA LEU A 220 26.42 -6.00 12.41
C LEU A 220 25.22 -6.95 12.55
N GLU A 221 25.36 -8.21 12.12
CA GLU A 221 24.31 -9.23 12.25
C GLU A 221 23.89 -9.39 13.73
N ARG A 222 24.85 -9.61 14.62
CA ARG A 222 24.60 -9.75 16.06
C ARG A 222 23.96 -8.51 16.68
N LEU A 223 24.35 -7.32 16.22
CA LEU A 223 23.78 -6.06 16.67
C LEU A 223 22.30 -5.95 16.26
N GLY A 224 21.95 -6.30 15.02
CA GLY A 224 20.57 -6.31 14.53
C GLY A 224 19.68 -7.37 15.18
N GLN A 225 20.28 -8.47 15.62
CA GLN A 225 19.55 -9.49 16.37
C GLN A 225 19.15 -9.02 17.76
N SER A 226 20.01 -8.26 18.43
CA SER A 226 19.74 -7.73 19.77
C SER A 226 18.90 -6.45 19.78
N HIS A 227 18.92 -5.67 18.69
CA HIS A 227 18.29 -4.34 18.62
C HIS A 227 17.39 -4.20 17.40
N THR A 228 16.07 -4.27 17.60
CA THR A 228 15.09 -4.31 16.50
C THR A 228 15.01 -3.00 15.72
N GLU A 229 15.17 -1.87 16.40
CA GLU A 229 15.08 -0.51 15.86
C GLU A 229 16.14 -0.20 14.79
N HIS A 230 17.25 -0.94 14.79
CA HIS A 230 18.36 -0.69 13.89
C HIS A 230 18.49 -1.70 12.74
N ARG A 231 17.65 -2.74 12.69
CA ARG A 231 17.70 -3.79 11.66
C ARG A 231 17.67 -3.21 10.24
N GLN A 232 16.81 -2.21 10.00
CA GLN A 232 16.73 -1.57 8.68
C GLN A 232 18.03 -0.83 8.32
N THR A 233 18.66 -0.15 9.28
CA THR A 233 19.95 0.52 9.06
C THR A 233 21.04 -0.50 8.72
N ILE A 234 21.08 -1.64 9.42
CA ILE A 234 22.01 -2.73 9.12
C ILE A 234 21.77 -3.28 7.72
N VAL A 235 20.52 -3.58 7.36
CA VAL A 235 20.15 -4.03 6.01
C VAL A 235 20.62 -3.02 4.97
N ASN A 236 20.45 -1.71 5.22
CA ASN A 236 20.91 -0.65 4.31
C ASN A 236 22.43 -0.63 4.14
N VAL A 237 23.21 -0.83 5.22
CA VAL A 237 24.68 -0.92 5.17
C VAL A 237 25.13 -2.15 4.37
N ILE A 238 24.54 -3.31 4.63
CA ILE A 238 24.84 -4.54 3.88
C ILE A 238 24.49 -4.37 2.39
N CYS A 239 23.34 -3.75 2.09
CA CYS A 239 22.92 -3.43 0.73
C CYS A 239 23.87 -2.41 0.07
N ALA A 240 24.33 -1.39 0.79
CA ALA A 240 25.30 -0.42 0.29
C ALA A 240 26.62 -1.11 -0.09
N TYR A 241 27.12 -2.01 0.76
CA TYR A 241 28.30 -2.81 0.46
C TYR A 241 28.13 -3.67 -0.80
N LEU A 242 27.01 -4.36 -0.94
CA LEU A 242 26.71 -5.17 -2.14
C LEU A 242 26.56 -4.35 -3.42
N ARG A 243 26.23 -3.06 -3.32
CA ARG A 243 26.14 -2.13 -4.45
C ARG A 243 27.48 -1.55 -4.90
N ILE A 244 28.55 -1.68 -4.10
CA ILE A 244 29.90 -1.30 -4.54
C ILE A 244 30.24 -2.12 -5.80
N PRO A 245 30.73 -1.51 -6.89
CA PRO A 245 31.10 -2.21 -8.11
C PRO A 245 32.02 -3.41 -7.85
N PHE A 246 31.86 -4.47 -8.66
CA PHE A 246 32.64 -5.70 -8.57
C PHE A 246 32.93 -6.24 -9.96
N ASP A 247 34.22 -6.34 -10.30
CA ASP A 247 34.70 -6.75 -11.62
C ASP A 247 35.11 -8.24 -11.68
N GLY A 248 34.59 -9.06 -10.78
CA GLY A 248 34.91 -10.49 -10.76
C GLY A 248 34.45 -11.25 -12.01
N PRO A 249 35.10 -12.39 -12.33
CA PRO A 249 34.86 -13.13 -13.56
C PRO A 249 33.42 -13.65 -13.65
N THR A 250 32.80 -13.46 -14.82
CA THR A 250 31.55 -14.11 -15.19
C THR A 250 31.77 -15.60 -15.40
N LEU A 251 31.23 -16.45 -14.53
CA LEU A 251 31.14 -17.89 -14.78
C LEU A 251 30.12 -18.15 -15.90
N GLY A 252 30.54 -17.96 -17.14
CA GLY A 252 29.69 -18.06 -18.31
C GLY A 252 30.35 -17.65 -19.64
N SER A 253 31.56 -17.09 -19.62
CA SER A 253 32.42 -17.06 -20.80
C SER A 253 33.13 -18.40 -20.93
N ASN A 254 32.69 -19.23 -21.87
CA ASN A 254 33.58 -20.21 -22.49
C ASN A 254 34.68 -19.41 -23.19
N SER A 255 35.75 -19.10 -22.47
CA SER A 255 37.01 -18.67 -23.07
C SER A 255 38.01 -19.77 -22.78
N ASP A 256 38.19 -20.63 -23.77
CA ASP A 256 39.44 -21.34 -24.03
C ASP A 256 40.55 -20.30 -24.26
N SER A 257 40.92 -19.59 -23.21
CA SER A 257 42.09 -18.72 -23.18
C SER A 257 42.92 -19.15 -21.99
N GLU A 258 43.73 -20.18 -22.24
CA GLU A 258 45.01 -20.35 -21.59
C GLU A 258 45.80 -19.05 -21.74
N SER A 259 45.88 -18.28 -20.66
CA SER A 259 46.99 -17.37 -20.42
C SER A 259 47.29 -17.39 -18.93
N ALA A 260 48.45 -17.98 -18.62
CA ALA A 260 49.09 -17.98 -17.32
C ALA A 260 49.49 -16.55 -16.88
N ASP A 261 49.82 -16.44 -15.60
CA ASP A 261 50.37 -15.28 -14.87
C ASP A 261 49.39 -14.20 -14.37
N ASP A 262 48.55 -14.56 -13.38
CA ASP A 262 48.22 -13.65 -12.26
C ASP A 262 47.82 -14.44 -10.99
N ASN A 263 48.81 -14.85 -10.21
CA ASN A 263 48.59 -15.55 -8.94
C ASN A 263 48.19 -14.61 -7.78
N GLY A 264 48.16 -13.29 -7.98
CA GLY A 264 47.78 -12.30 -6.97
C GLY A 264 46.31 -11.90 -7.05
N GLY A 265 45.83 -11.53 -8.25
CA GLY A 265 44.47 -11.00 -8.44
C GLY A 265 43.34 -12.01 -8.21
N SER A 266 43.58 -13.30 -8.44
CA SER A 266 42.53 -14.33 -8.28
C SER A 266 42.15 -14.56 -6.81
N SER A 267 43.11 -14.43 -5.89
CA SER A 267 42.90 -14.58 -4.44
C SER A 267 42.06 -13.44 -3.88
N ASP A 268 42.33 -12.19 -4.26
CA ASP A 268 41.60 -11.03 -3.74
C ASP A 268 40.16 -10.98 -4.26
N LEU A 269 39.94 -11.38 -5.52
CA LEU A 269 38.60 -11.55 -6.10
C LEU A 269 37.84 -12.70 -5.44
N GLU A 270 38.51 -13.81 -5.11
CA GLU A 270 37.93 -14.91 -4.34
C GLU A 270 37.47 -14.45 -2.96
N GLN A 271 38.36 -13.76 -2.26
CA GLN A 271 38.11 -13.23 -0.92
C GLN A 271 36.94 -12.24 -0.92
N GLU A 272 36.91 -11.30 -1.87
CA GLU A 272 35.80 -10.34 -2.00
C GLU A 272 34.48 -11.05 -2.32
N ARG A 273 34.51 -12.09 -3.16
CA ARG A 273 33.32 -12.90 -3.44
C ARG A 273 32.80 -13.61 -2.19
N GLN A 274 33.68 -14.10 -1.32
CA GLN A 274 33.29 -14.69 -0.04
C GLN A 274 32.62 -13.68 0.88
N VAL A 275 33.15 -12.45 0.99
CA VAL A 275 32.52 -11.39 1.80
C VAL A 275 31.13 -11.02 1.27
N ARG A 276 31.00 -10.87 -0.06
CA ARG A 276 29.70 -10.58 -0.71
C ARG A 276 28.71 -11.72 -0.58
N TRP A 277 29.18 -12.97 -0.58
CA TRP A 277 28.31 -14.11 -0.30
C TRP A 277 27.84 -14.06 1.15
N ALA A 278 28.72 -13.84 2.13
CA ALA A 278 28.33 -13.70 3.53
C ALA A 278 27.28 -12.58 3.73
N ALA A 279 27.47 -11.43 3.08
CA ALA A 279 26.50 -10.34 3.08
C ALA A 279 25.12 -10.77 2.53
N GLN A 280 25.08 -11.48 1.40
CA GLN A 280 23.84 -12.00 0.81
C GLN A 280 23.18 -13.07 1.69
N ASP A 281 23.98 -13.93 2.30
CA ASP A 281 23.53 -15.02 3.16
C ASP A 281 22.91 -14.50 4.47
N ILE A 282 23.50 -13.45 5.07
CA ILE A 282 22.90 -12.73 6.20
C ILE A 282 21.53 -12.15 5.82
N LEU A 283 21.44 -11.46 4.66
CA LEU A 283 20.16 -10.94 4.17
C LEU A 283 19.13 -12.07 3.97
N GLN A 284 19.52 -13.15 3.30
CA GLN A 284 18.62 -14.28 3.04
C GLN A 284 18.12 -14.89 4.34
N ARG A 285 19.01 -15.15 5.30
CA ARG A 285 18.67 -15.76 6.60
C ARG A 285 17.66 -14.94 7.38
N HIS A 286 17.86 -13.62 7.43
CA HIS A 286 16.98 -12.74 8.20
C HIS A 286 15.70 -12.36 7.48
N LEU A 287 15.60 -12.57 6.17
CA LEU A 287 14.35 -12.35 5.44
C LEU A 287 13.53 -13.64 5.29
N PHE A 288 14.13 -14.79 5.61
CA PHE A 288 13.51 -16.10 5.49
C PHE A 288 12.41 -16.30 6.54
N ARG A 289 11.18 -16.56 6.06
CA ARG A 289 10.00 -16.72 6.92
C ARG A 289 9.69 -18.18 7.30
N GLY A 290 10.33 -19.16 6.66
CA GLY A 290 9.96 -20.58 6.83
C GLY A 290 8.75 -21.02 6.00
N GLY A 291 8.43 -22.32 6.10
CA GLY A 291 7.33 -22.97 5.39
C GLY A 291 5.95 -22.72 6.03
N LYS A 292 4.88 -23.11 5.33
CA LYS A 292 3.51 -23.09 5.90
C LYS A 292 3.44 -24.13 7.04
N GLY A 293 3.19 -23.68 8.26
CA GLY A 293 3.06 -24.56 9.44
C GLY A 293 4.23 -24.49 10.43
N ASP A 294 5.31 -23.80 10.06
CA ASP A 294 6.42 -23.51 10.97
C ASP A 294 6.09 -22.28 11.83
N SER A 295 6.46 -22.30 13.10
CA SER A 295 6.56 -21.08 13.91
C SER A 295 7.48 -20.09 13.20
N THR A 296 7.13 -18.80 13.20
CA THR A 296 8.00 -17.75 12.62
C THR A 296 9.41 -17.88 13.22
N PRO A 297 10.47 -18.04 12.39
CA PRO A 297 11.82 -18.17 12.90
C PRO A 297 12.17 -17.00 13.82
N GLU A 298 12.77 -17.26 14.98
CA GLU A 298 13.23 -16.19 15.90
C GLU A 298 14.21 -15.23 15.23
N THR A 299 14.88 -15.68 14.17
CA THR A 299 15.87 -14.92 13.41
C THR A 299 15.27 -14.00 12.33
N LEU A 300 13.96 -14.00 12.12
CA LEU A 300 13.30 -13.20 11.08
C LEU A 300 13.32 -11.70 11.43
N TRP A 301 13.76 -10.88 10.48
CA TRP A 301 13.65 -9.43 10.50
C TRP A 301 12.43 -9.02 9.67
N GLU A 302 11.31 -8.79 10.34
CA GLU A 302 10.05 -8.44 9.68
C GLU A 302 10.06 -7.01 9.11
N GLY A 303 9.42 -6.81 7.96
CA GLY A 303 9.15 -5.47 7.43
C GLY A 303 10.35 -4.76 6.81
N MET A 304 11.41 -5.49 6.45
CA MET A 304 12.64 -4.92 5.91
C MET A 304 12.49 -4.50 4.44
N ASN A 305 13.08 -3.34 4.12
CA ASN A 305 13.28 -2.85 2.76
C ASN A 305 14.69 -3.23 2.28
N VAL A 306 14.80 -3.77 1.07
CA VAL A 306 16.06 -4.21 0.47
C VAL A 306 16.31 -3.41 -0.80
N ASP A 307 17.45 -2.73 -0.88
CA ASP A 307 17.84 -1.94 -2.05
C ASP A 307 19.18 -2.41 -2.63
N LEU A 308 19.09 -3.30 -3.60
CA LEU A 308 20.21 -3.88 -4.33
C LEU A 308 20.25 -3.34 -5.77
N SER A 309 19.71 -2.15 -6.01
CA SER A 309 19.75 -1.49 -7.31
C SER A 309 21.18 -1.35 -7.83
N SER A 310 21.38 -1.56 -9.14
CA SER A 310 22.69 -1.42 -9.80
C SER A 310 23.80 -2.29 -9.21
N SER A 311 23.45 -3.31 -8.42
CA SER A 311 24.41 -4.28 -7.89
C SER A 311 24.69 -5.42 -8.89
N ARG A 312 25.78 -6.14 -8.65
CA ARG A 312 26.12 -7.38 -9.33
C ARG A 312 26.09 -8.52 -8.32
N LEU A 313 25.19 -9.48 -8.53
CA LEU A 313 24.98 -10.60 -7.64
C LEU A 313 25.37 -11.90 -8.34
N GLY A 314 26.30 -12.63 -7.74
CA GLY A 314 26.71 -13.94 -8.24
C GLY A 314 25.55 -14.94 -8.23
N ARG A 315 24.79 -15.00 -7.14
CA ARG A 315 23.61 -15.88 -7.00
C ARG A 315 22.54 -15.19 -6.17
N GLY A 316 21.35 -14.95 -6.71
CA GLY A 316 20.23 -14.36 -5.96
C GLY A 316 19.41 -15.42 -5.23
N GLY A 317 19.80 -15.85 -4.03
CA GLY A 317 19.04 -16.81 -3.22
C GLY A 317 18.05 -16.12 -2.28
N PHE A 318 16.77 -16.04 -2.64
CA PHE A 318 15.72 -15.38 -1.84
C PHE A 318 14.45 -16.24 -1.73
N ASP A 319 14.61 -17.56 -1.74
CA ASP A 319 13.51 -18.50 -1.59
C ASP A 319 12.87 -18.36 -0.21
N ASN A 320 11.53 -18.34 -0.15
CA ASN A 320 10.72 -18.14 1.06
C ASN A 320 11.07 -16.86 1.86
N CYS A 321 11.70 -15.87 1.22
CA CYS A 321 11.98 -14.59 1.85
C CYS A 321 10.77 -13.66 1.82
N THR A 322 10.61 -12.79 2.82
CA THR A 322 9.59 -11.74 2.85
C THR A 322 10.26 -10.36 2.81
N PHE A 323 9.82 -9.53 1.88
CA PHE A 323 10.28 -8.15 1.69
C PHE A 323 9.11 -7.20 1.92
N ARG A 324 9.31 -6.12 2.69
CA ARG A 324 8.37 -4.99 2.66
C ARG A 324 8.44 -4.35 1.28
N SER A 325 9.61 -3.85 0.91
CA SER A 325 9.94 -3.35 -0.43
C SER A 325 11.26 -3.95 -0.89
N ALA A 326 11.38 -4.28 -2.18
CA ALA A 326 12.60 -4.81 -2.76
C ALA A 326 12.92 -4.11 -4.08
N ASN A 327 14.09 -3.48 -4.15
CA ASN A 327 14.60 -2.83 -5.34
C ASN A 327 15.83 -3.57 -5.88
N PHE A 328 15.65 -4.13 -7.08
CA PHE A 328 16.66 -4.79 -7.91
C PHE A 328 16.77 -4.11 -9.28
N SER A 329 16.43 -2.82 -9.37
CA SER A 329 16.52 -2.08 -10.63
C SER A 329 17.96 -2.07 -11.14
N HIS A 330 18.17 -2.40 -12.42
CA HIS A 330 19.49 -2.47 -13.04
C HIS A 330 20.47 -3.45 -12.38
N THR A 331 20.00 -4.36 -11.52
CA THR A 331 20.82 -5.42 -10.93
C THR A 331 21.18 -6.47 -11.98
N ASN A 332 22.42 -6.96 -11.96
CA ASN A 332 22.86 -8.09 -12.78
C ASN A 332 22.97 -9.36 -11.91
N PHE A 333 22.25 -10.42 -12.29
CA PHE A 333 22.30 -11.74 -11.65
C PHE A 333 23.06 -12.73 -12.53
N ASP A 334 24.34 -12.97 -12.21
CA ASP A 334 25.27 -13.70 -13.09
C ASP A 334 24.94 -15.20 -13.19
N ASN A 335 24.76 -15.88 -12.07
CA ASN A 335 24.51 -17.34 -12.04
C ASN A 335 23.04 -17.69 -11.76
N GLY A 336 22.14 -16.76 -12.08
CA GLY A 336 20.69 -16.91 -11.89
C GLY A 336 20.20 -16.46 -10.51
N ALA A 337 18.88 -16.55 -10.32
CA ALA A 337 18.22 -16.11 -9.11
C ALA A 337 16.98 -16.94 -8.78
N SER A 338 16.66 -17.05 -7.51
CA SER A 338 15.55 -17.84 -7.01
C SER A 338 14.81 -17.02 -5.96
N PHE A 339 13.53 -16.79 -6.23
CA PHE A 339 12.55 -16.10 -5.41
C PHE A 339 11.34 -17.02 -5.20
N MET A 340 11.57 -18.34 -5.14
CA MET A 340 10.49 -19.30 -5.01
C MET A 340 9.74 -19.05 -3.72
N ARG A 341 8.42 -18.89 -3.81
CA ARG A 341 7.55 -18.59 -2.66
C ARG A 341 7.94 -17.33 -1.88
N ALA A 342 8.75 -16.45 -2.48
CA ALA A 342 9.06 -15.16 -1.91
C ALA A 342 7.80 -14.29 -1.82
N ARG A 343 7.74 -13.40 -0.84
CA ARG A 343 6.62 -12.50 -0.61
C ARG A 343 7.09 -11.05 -0.68
N PHE A 344 6.53 -10.28 -1.59
CA PHE A 344 6.76 -8.85 -1.71
C PHE A 344 5.50 -8.12 -1.26
N ILE A 345 5.57 -7.36 -0.16
CA ILE A 345 4.39 -6.76 0.47
C ILE A 345 3.96 -5.49 -0.27
N GLU A 346 4.88 -4.56 -0.49
CA GLU A 346 4.63 -3.27 -1.13
C GLU A 346 5.16 -3.27 -2.57
N HIS A 347 6.42 -2.92 -2.78
CA HIS A 347 7.00 -2.76 -4.12
C HIS A 347 8.03 -3.84 -4.41
N ALA A 348 7.96 -4.42 -5.61
CA ALA A 348 8.99 -5.30 -6.15
C ALA A 348 9.49 -4.74 -7.48
N ILE A 349 10.68 -4.16 -7.48
CA ILE A 349 11.22 -3.38 -8.59
C ILE A 349 12.38 -4.15 -9.22
N PHE A 350 12.21 -4.63 -10.44
CA PHE A 350 13.19 -5.34 -11.28
C PHE A 350 13.41 -4.59 -12.61
N ILE A 351 13.24 -3.26 -12.59
CA ILE A 351 13.30 -2.44 -13.80
C ILE A 351 14.71 -2.52 -14.41
N GLY A 352 14.81 -2.90 -15.68
CA GLY A 352 16.10 -2.96 -16.37
C GLY A 352 17.11 -3.97 -15.80
N SER A 353 16.70 -4.86 -14.90
CA SER A 353 17.57 -5.89 -14.34
C SER A 353 17.94 -6.95 -15.40
N ARG A 354 19.13 -7.54 -15.27
CA ARG A 354 19.61 -8.60 -16.17
C ARG A 354 19.78 -9.91 -15.40
N PHE A 355 19.23 -10.98 -15.93
CA PHE A 355 19.38 -12.34 -15.40
C PHE A 355 20.13 -13.19 -16.43
N GLU A 356 21.41 -13.41 -16.19
CA GLU A 356 22.28 -14.20 -17.07
C GLU A 356 22.02 -15.71 -16.93
N GLY A 357 21.71 -16.15 -15.71
CA GLY A 357 21.24 -17.50 -15.41
C GLY A 357 19.72 -17.67 -15.38
N ALA A 358 19.25 -18.88 -15.08
CA ALA A 358 17.82 -19.16 -14.94
C ALA A 358 17.23 -18.46 -13.71
N VAL A 359 15.96 -18.02 -13.81
CA VAL A 359 15.25 -17.38 -12.70
C VAL A 359 13.97 -18.12 -12.33
N ARG A 360 13.70 -18.21 -11.03
CA ARG A 360 12.50 -18.88 -10.48
C ARG A 360 11.73 -17.96 -9.54
N PHE A 361 10.52 -17.60 -9.93
CA PHE A 361 9.49 -16.94 -9.12
C PHE A 361 8.32 -17.88 -8.81
N ASN A 362 8.54 -19.20 -8.86
CA ASN A 362 7.47 -20.18 -8.68
C ASN A 362 6.80 -20.02 -7.32
N GLY A 363 5.48 -19.85 -7.32
CA GLY A 363 4.69 -19.61 -6.11
C GLY A 363 4.99 -18.28 -5.40
N ALA A 364 5.79 -17.38 -5.99
CA ALA A 364 6.05 -16.06 -5.42
C ALA A 364 4.74 -15.24 -5.36
N THR A 365 4.60 -14.43 -4.33
CA THR A 365 3.44 -13.56 -4.12
C THR A 365 3.88 -12.11 -4.07
N PHE A 366 3.40 -11.32 -5.03
CA PHE A 366 3.57 -9.87 -5.10
C PHE A 366 2.26 -9.23 -4.64
N LEU A 367 2.17 -8.83 -3.37
CA LEU A 367 0.95 -8.26 -2.81
C LEU A 367 0.69 -6.85 -3.37
N GLY A 368 1.72 -6.01 -3.41
CA GLY A 368 1.67 -4.71 -4.10
C GLY A 368 2.28 -4.75 -5.50
N LYS A 369 2.71 -3.59 -6.00
CA LYS A 369 3.08 -3.38 -7.40
C LYS A 369 4.41 -4.05 -7.75
N ALA A 370 4.44 -4.73 -8.90
CA ALA A 370 5.62 -5.39 -9.42
C ALA A 370 6.04 -4.81 -10.78
N TYR A 371 7.31 -4.43 -10.90
CA TYR A 371 7.84 -3.76 -12.10
C TYR A 371 9.01 -4.55 -12.69
N PHE A 372 8.80 -5.16 -13.84
CA PHE A 372 9.80 -5.90 -14.63
C PHE A 372 10.07 -5.22 -15.97
N ASN A 373 9.62 -3.98 -16.16
CA ASN A 373 9.74 -3.31 -17.45
C ASN A 373 11.22 -3.15 -17.83
N ARG A 374 11.55 -3.46 -19.09
CA ARG A 374 12.92 -3.52 -19.63
C ARG A 374 13.85 -4.55 -18.96
N ALA A 375 13.36 -5.45 -18.12
CA ALA A 375 14.17 -6.55 -17.62
C ALA A 375 14.54 -7.52 -18.74
N SER A 376 15.70 -8.16 -18.63
CA SER A 376 16.19 -9.15 -19.60
C SER A 376 16.49 -10.47 -18.91
N PHE A 377 15.87 -11.55 -19.40
CA PHE A 377 16.06 -12.92 -18.94
C PHE A 377 16.75 -13.72 -20.03
N ARG A 378 18.04 -14.00 -19.84
CA ARG A 378 18.85 -14.69 -20.86
C ARG A 378 18.54 -16.18 -20.95
N LYS A 379 18.25 -16.80 -19.80
CA LYS A 379 17.85 -18.22 -19.68
C LYS A 379 16.39 -18.32 -19.25
N MET A 380 15.97 -19.51 -18.82
CA MET A 380 14.57 -19.77 -18.49
C MET A 380 14.06 -18.87 -17.36
N ALA A 381 12.86 -18.32 -17.54
CA ALA A 381 12.18 -17.52 -16.53
C ALA A 381 10.85 -18.18 -16.11
N LEU A 382 10.78 -18.63 -14.86
CA LEU A 382 9.65 -19.40 -14.35
C LEU A 382 8.84 -18.58 -13.34
N PHE A 383 7.58 -18.30 -13.66
CA PHE A 383 6.59 -17.61 -12.83
C PHE A 383 5.40 -18.53 -12.51
N ARG A 384 5.63 -19.85 -12.45
CA ARG A 384 4.55 -20.83 -12.28
C ARG A 384 3.83 -20.63 -10.95
N SER A 385 2.51 -20.57 -10.98
CA SER A 385 1.66 -20.32 -9.82
C SER A 385 2.02 -19.05 -9.03
N ALA A 386 2.73 -18.09 -9.66
CA ALA A 386 2.97 -16.79 -9.05
C ALA A 386 1.65 -16.01 -8.93
N THR A 387 1.53 -15.20 -7.88
CA THR A 387 0.35 -14.35 -7.65
C THR A 387 0.77 -12.88 -7.65
N PHE A 388 0.18 -12.09 -8.54
CA PHE A 388 0.31 -10.64 -8.61
C PHE A 388 -0.99 -10.02 -8.09
N GLY A 389 -0.98 -9.58 -6.84
CA GLY A 389 -2.11 -9.01 -6.11
C GLY A 389 -2.54 -7.64 -6.63
N ASP A 390 -1.57 -6.82 -7.04
CA ASP A 390 -1.78 -5.50 -7.64
C ASP A 390 -1.19 -5.46 -9.07
N ARG A 391 -0.97 -4.26 -9.62
CA ARG A 391 -0.45 -4.02 -10.97
C ARG A 391 0.91 -4.67 -11.17
N VAL A 392 1.05 -5.36 -12.30
CA VAL A 392 2.35 -5.85 -12.79
C VAL A 392 2.69 -5.26 -14.15
N ASN A 393 3.94 -4.85 -14.32
CA ASN A 393 4.43 -4.27 -15.57
C ASN A 393 5.62 -5.06 -16.13
N PHE A 394 5.39 -5.80 -17.21
CA PHE A 394 6.37 -6.49 -18.04
C PHE A 394 6.62 -5.77 -19.37
N SER A 395 6.30 -4.47 -19.48
CA SER A 395 6.48 -3.73 -20.74
C SER A 395 7.95 -3.74 -21.19
N ARG A 396 8.19 -4.04 -22.47
CA ARG A 396 9.54 -4.13 -23.06
C ARG A 396 10.46 -5.13 -22.37
N VAL A 397 9.91 -6.12 -21.67
CA VAL A 397 10.70 -7.24 -21.12
C VAL A 397 11.24 -8.10 -22.26
N GLN A 398 12.41 -8.70 -22.06
CA GLN A 398 13.02 -9.62 -23.01
C GLN A 398 13.17 -11.00 -22.37
N PHE A 399 12.42 -11.99 -22.86
CA PHE A 399 12.60 -13.40 -22.53
C PHE A 399 13.38 -14.06 -23.68
N ASN A 400 14.70 -14.19 -23.53
CA ASN A 400 15.57 -14.72 -24.58
C ASN A 400 15.57 -16.24 -24.68
N SER A 401 14.99 -16.90 -23.68
CA SER A 401 14.74 -18.35 -23.65
C SER A 401 13.28 -18.60 -23.25
N GLY A 402 12.94 -19.84 -22.87
CA GLY A 402 11.58 -20.22 -22.48
C GLY A 402 11.07 -19.47 -21.24
N SER A 403 9.80 -19.10 -21.25
CA SER A 403 9.11 -18.45 -20.13
C SER A 403 7.81 -19.18 -19.78
N SER A 404 7.48 -19.26 -18.49
CA SER A 404 6.31 -20.01 -18.02
C SER A 404 5.57 -19.25 -16.92
N PHE A 405 4.33 -18.88 -17.21
CA PHE A 405 3.34 -18.25 -16.32
C PHE A 405 2.19 -19.23 -16.02
N GLU A 406 2.48 -20.52 -16.03
CA GLU A 406 1.46 -21.55 -15.88
C GLU A 406 0.80 -21.47 -14.49
N GLY A 407 -0.53 -21.41 -14.48
CA GLY A 407 -1.34 -21.30 -13.26
C GLY A 407 -1.14 -20.00 -12.47
N SER A 408 -0.48 -18.98 -13.04
CA SER A 408 -0.29 -17.70 -12.36
C SER A 408 -1.58 -16.89 -12.28
N LYS A 409 -1.71 -16.06 -11.25
CA LYS A 409 -2.87 -15.20 -11.01
C LYS A 409 -2.47 -13.73 -11.10
N PHE A 410 -3.12 -12.98 -11.97
CA PHE A 410 -2.97 -11.55 -12.14
C PHE A 410 -4.25 -10.86 -11.66
N ASN A 411 -4.27 -10.45 -10.39
CA ASN A 411 -5.44 -9.86 -9.75
C ASN A 411 -5.56 -8.35 -10.07
N GLY A 412 -4.43 -7.69 -10.30
CA GLY A 412 -4.37 -6.31 -10.80
C GLY A 412 -4.25 -6.21 -12.32
N VAL A 413 -4.02 -5.00 -12.81
CA VAL A 413 -3.74 -4.77 -14.25
C VAL A 413 -2.36 -5.34 -14.60
N SER A 414 -2.26 -6.13 -15.67
CA SER A 414 -1.00 -6.69 -16.16
C SER A 414 -0.67 -6.16 -17.55
N SER A 415 0.56 -5.67 -17.76
CA SER A 415 1.00 -5.20 -19.08
C SER A 415 2.24 -5.94 -19.54
N PHE A 416 2.19 -6.46 -20.78
CA PHE A 416 3.25 -7.09 -21.56
C PHE A 416 3.47 -6.31 -22.87
N GLU A 417 3.18 -5.01 -22.86
CA GLU A 417 3.32 -4.15 -24.04
C GLU A 417 4.75 -4.17 -24.57
N GLU A 418 4.91 -4.37 -25.88
CA GLU A 418 6.22 -4.42 -26.55
C GLU A 418 7.17 -5.48 -25.94
N ALA A 419 6.63 -6.48 -25.23
CA ALA A 419 7.41 -7.59 -24.70
C ALA A 419 7.93 -8.49 -25.83
N ARG A 420 9.14 -9.01 -25.69
CA ARG A 420 9.77 -9.91 -26.65
C ARG A 420 9.96 -11.29 -26.04
N PHE A 421 9.35 -12.30 -26.66
CA PHE A 421 9.48 -13.71 -26.28
C PHE A 421 10.24 -14.46 -27.39
N SER A 422 11.54 -14.64 -27.19
CA SER A 422 12.42 -15.34 -28.14
C SER A 422 12.40 -16.86 -27.97
N GLY A 423 11.93 -17.37 -26.83
CA GLY A 423 11.68 -18.79 -26.60
C GLY A 423 10.19 -19.09 -26.36
N GLU A 424 9.87 -20.37 -26.13
CA GLU A 424 8.47 -20.79 -25.90
C GLU A 424 7.87 -20.07 -24.68
N ALA A 425 6.67 -19.51 -24.84
CA ALA A 425 5.93 -18.81 -23.79
C ALA A 425 4.66 -19.59 -23.41
N ARG A 426 4.53 -19.98 -22.14
CA ARG A 426 3.38 -20.75 -21.65
C ARG A 426 2.58 -19.97 -20.63
N PHE A 427 1.29 -19.78 -20.88
CA PHE A 427 0.32 -19.12 -20.01
C PHE A 427 -0.81 -20.05 -19.57
N ASN A 428 -0.63 -21.37 -19.70
CA ASN A 428 -1.67 -22.37 -19.42
C ASN A 428 -2.32 -22.15 -18.05
N ASN A 429 -3.65 -22.19 -18.00
CA ASN A 429 -4.45 -22.00 -16.79
C ASN A 429 -4.16 -20.70 -16.02
N ALA A 430 -3.56 -19.70 -16.66
CA ALA A 430 -3.40 -18.39 -16.06
C ALA A 430 -4.76 -17.69 -15.90
N TYR A 431 -4.88 -16.88 -14.86
CA TYR A 431 -6.09 -16.12 -14.55
C TYR A 431 -5.79 -14.63 -14.50
N TYR A 432 -6.53 -13.85 -15.29
CA TYR A 432 -6.45 -12.39 -15.31
C TYR A 432 -7.77 -11.82 -14.79
N ALA A 433 -7.75 -11.25 -13.58
CA ALA A 433 -8.94 -10.67 -12.96
C ALA A 433 -9.31 -9.30 -13.53
N ARG A 434 -8.31 -8.57 -14.03
CA ARG A 434 -8.43 -7.23 -14.62
C ARG A 434 -7.77 -7.20 -16.00
N ARG A 435 -7.61 -6.00 -16.56
CA ARG A 435 -7.02 -5.78 -17.88
C ARG A 435 -5.62 -6.38 -18.02
N ALA A 436 -5.43 -7.13 -19.11
CA ALA A 436 -4.19 -7.69 -19.57
C ALA A 436 -3.84 -7.15 -20.97
N THR A 437 -2.72 -6.47 -21.13
CA THR A 437 -2.27 -5.92 -22.42
C THR A 437 -1.03 -6.64 -22.92
N PHE A 438 -1.03 -7.00 -24.21
CA PHE A 438 0.07 -7.63 -24.97
C PHE A 438 0.33 -6.84 -26.27
N ASN A 439 -0.16 -5.60 -26.35
CA ASN A 439 -0.08 -4.79 -27.55
C ASN A 439 1.36 -4.66 -28.04
N ARG A 440 1.57 -4.86 -29.34
CA ARG A 440 2.88 -4.84 -30.00
C ARG A 440 3.90 -5.81 -29.40
N ALA A 441 3.46 -6.81 -28.63
CA ALA A 441 4.34 -7.89 -28.21
C ALA A 441 4.77 -8.74 -29.41
N ASN A 442 5.93 -9.38 -29.29
CA ASN A 442 6.49 -10.23 -30.34
C ASN A 442 6.81 -11.62 -29.77
N PHE A 443 6.03 -12.60 -30.18
CA PHE A 443 6.24 -14.02 -29.89
C PHE A 443 6.96 -14.68 -31.06
N ILE A 444 8.27 -14.86 -30.92
CA ILE A 444 9.13 -15.41 -31.97
C ILE A 444 8.99 -16.92 -32.04
N GLU A 445 8.89 -17.57 -30.89
CA GLU A 445 8.64 -19.00 -30.78
C GLU A 445 7.19 -19.28 -30.35
N ARG A 446 6.84 -20.56 -30.22
CA ARG A 446 5.47 -20.99 -29.88
C ARG A 446 4.96 -20.31 -28.60
N VAL A 447 3.70 -19.86 -28.63
CA VAL A 447 2.97 -19.40 -27.45
C VAL A 447 1.74 -20.25 -27.19
N VAL A 448 1.50 -20.57 -25.92
CA VAL A 448 0.37 -21.41 -25.49
C VAL A 448 -0.45 -20.72 -24.41
N PHE A 449 -1.68 -20.37 -24.77
CA PHE A 449 -2.79 -19.99 -23.92
C PHE A 449 -3.82 -21.13 -23.93
N HIS A 450 -3.62 -22.12 -23.07
CA HIS A 450 -4.60 -23.19 -22.89
C HIS A 450 -5.37 -23.02 -21.58
N GLY A 451 -6.70 -23.02 -21.63
CA GLY A 451 -7.54 -22.90 -20.42
C GLY A 451 -7.41 -21.56 -19.69
N VAL A 452 -6.94 -20.50 -20.38
CA VAL A 452 -6.74 -19.17 -19.79
C VAL A 452 -8.08 -18.48 -19.59
N VAL A 453 -8.23 -17.73 -18.50
CA VAL A 453 -9.43 -16.94 -18.23
C VAL A 453 -9.09 -15.48 -18.07
N PHE A 454 -9.65 -14.64 -18.94
CA PHE A 454 -9.67 -13.19 -18.82
C PHE A 454 -11.04 -12.80 -18.27
N SER A 455 -11.09 -12.45 -16.97
CA SER A 455 -12.31 -12.47 -16.16
C SER A 455 -12.90 -11.11 -15.82
N GLY A 456 -12.28 -10.01 -16.20
CA GLY A 456 -12.79 -8.70 -15.79
C GLY A 456 -14.28 -8.50 -16.12
N ASP A 457 -14.83 -7.43 -15.59
CA ASP A 457 -16.23 -7.05 -15.78
C ASP A 457 -16.57 -6.68 -17.23
N ARG A 458 -17.79 -7.00 -17.66
CA ARG A 458 -18.31 -6.78 -19.03
C ARG A 458 -18.09 -5.36 -19.59
N PHE A 459 -17.86 -4.37 -18.72
CA PHE A 459 -17.73 -2.95 -19.05
C PHE A 459 -16.28 -2.42 -19.08
N ASN A 460 -15.26 -3.18 -18.67
CA ASN A 460 -13.86 -2.77 -18.88
C ASN A 460 -13.17 -3.77 -19.80
N SER A 461 -12.79 -3.36 -21.02
CA SER A 461 -12.01 -4.18 -21.96
C SER A 461 -10.69 -4.68 -21.32
N GLN A 462 -10.39 -5.97 -21.57
CA GLN A 462 -9.72 -6.86 -20.61
C GLN A 462 -8.54 -7.65 -21.17
N ALA A 463 -8.49 -7.91 -22.47
CA ALA A 463 -7.40 -8.64 -23.11
C ALA A 463 -7.07 -7.98 -24.45
N ALA A 464 -5.93 -7.30 -24.55
CA ALA A 464 -5.53 -6.59 -25.75
C ALA A 464 -4.26 -7.20 -26.35
N PHE A 465 -4.29 -7.49 -27.64
CA PHE A 465 -3.23 -8.06 -28.48
C PHE A 465 -3.06 -7.22 -29.76
N GLU A 466 -3.32 -5.93 -29.66
CA GLU A 466 -3.30 -5.02 -30.81
C GLU A 466 -1.88 -4.91 -31.37
N GLY A 467 -1.72 -5.12 -32.67
CA GLY A 467 -0.40 -5.10 -33.31
C GLY A 467 0.56 -6.19 -32.83
N THR A 468 0.08 -7.21 -32.11
CA THR A 468 0.93 -8.31 -31.64
C THR A 468 1.33 -9.21 -32.81
N THR A 469 2.60 -9.63 -32.86
CA THR A 469 3.10 -10.58 -33.87
C THR A 469 3.36 -11.94 -33.23
N PHE A 470 2.79 -12.98 -33.84
CA PHE A 470 3.00 -14.40 -33.53
C PHE A 470 3.71 -15.07 -34.71
N ARG A 471 5.02 -15.26 -34.61
CA ARG A 471 5.84 -15.78 -35.71
C ARG A 471 5.72 -17.29 -35.91
N ARG A 472 5.54 -18.00 -34.79
CA ARG A 472 5.31 -19.44 -34.76
C ARG A 472 3.89 -19.72 -34.30
N SER A 473 3.59 -20.98 -33.99
CA SER A 473 2.24 -21.38 -33.63
C SER A 473 1.75 -20.66 -32.38
N ALA A 474 0.54 -20.10 -32.46
CA ALA A 474 -0.16 -19.45 -31.36
C ALA A 474 -1.40 -20.28 -31.00
N VAL A 475 -1.43 -20.78 -29.76
CA VAL A 475 -2.52 -21.64 -29.28
C VAL A 475 -3.36 -20.87 -28.27
N PHE A 476 -4.61 -20.60 -28.60
CA PHE A 476 -5.69 -20.02 -27.78
C PHE A 476 -6.83 -21.02 -27.59
N LYS A 477 -6.50 -22.24 -27.17
CA LYS A 477 -7.47 -23.34 -27.01
C LYS A 477 -8.15 -23.27 -25.65
N GLU A 478 -9.48 -23.38 -25.62
CA GLU A 478 -10.29 -23.35 -24.38
C GLU A 478 -10.08 -22.07 -23.55
N VAL A 479 -9.73 -20.97 -24.23
CA VAL A 479 -9.60 -19.66 -23.58
C VAL A 479 -10.99 -19.06 -23.37
N ARG A 480 -11.21 -18.43 -22.21
CA ARG A 480 -12.44 -17.71 -21.89
C ARG A 480 -12.14 -16.22 -21.76
N PHE A 481 -12.55 -15.44 -22.75
CA PHE A 481 -12.55 -13.99 -22.72
C PHE A 481 -13.93 -13.52 -22.25
N ARG A 482 -14.09 -13.12 -20.98
CA ARG A 482 -15.39 -12.68 -20.45
C ARG A 482 -15.72 -11.24 -20.88
N GLY A 483 -14.73 -10.36 -20.86
CA GLY A 483 -14.81 -9.02 -21.43
C GLY A 483 -14.36 -8.96 -22.88
N GLU A 484 -14.19 -7.73 -23.36
CA GLU A 484 -13.79 -7.47 -24.74
C GLU A 484 -12.35 -7.93 -25.02
N VAL A 485 -12.14 -8.38 -26.25
CA VAL A 485 -10.82 -8.76 -26.77
C VAL A 485 -10.48 -7.97 -28.03
N ASN A 486 -9.24 -7.53 -28.12
CA ASN A 486 -8.73 -6.79 -29.28
C ASN A 486 -7.51 -7.46 -29.90
N PHE A 487 -7.64 -7.93 -31.14
CA PHE A 487 -6.59 -8.44 -32.02
C PHE A 487 -6.39 -7.54 -33.26
N ASP A 488 -6.85 -6.29 -33.20
CA ASP A 488 -6.69 -5.36 -34.31
C ASP A 488 -5.23 -5.22 -34.74
N HIS A 489 -4.96 -5.29 -36.03
CA HIS A 489 -3.60 -5.31 -36.62
C HIS A 489 -2.68 -6.42 -36.09
N ALA A 490 -3.20 -7.45 -35.41
CA ALA A 490 -2.38 -8.59 -35.01
C ALA A 490 -1.97 -9.42 -36.23
N LYS A 491 -0.79 -10.05 -36.15
CA LYS A 491 -0.22 -10.85 -37.24
C LYS A 491 0.13 -12.26 -36.76
N PHE A 492 -0.44 -13.25 -37.41
CA PHE A 492 -0.18 -14.67 -37.18
C PHE A 492 0.55 -15.25 -38.40
N GLU A 493 1.88 -15.28 -38.35
CA GLU A 493 2.73 -15.75 -39.46
C GLU A 493 2.66 -17.29 -39.64
N SER A 494 2.15 -17.99 -38.62
CA SER A 494 1.99 -19.46 -38.61
C SER A 494 0.60 -19.87 -38.13
N ARG A 495 0.44 -21.15 -37.72
CA ARG A 495 -0.85 -21.70 -37.31
C ARG A 495 -1.40 -21.05 -36.04
N ALA A 496 -2.65 -20.59 -36.11
CA ALA A 496 -3.38 -20.00 -34.99
C ALA A 496 -4.59 -20.89 -34.62
N PHE A 497 -4.70 -21.25 -33.34
CA PHE A 497 -5.75 -22.15 -32.85
C PHE A 497 -6.61 -21.45 -31.80
N PHE A 498 -7.88 -21.20 -32.09
CA PHE A 498 -8.89 -20.63 -31.18
C PHE A 498 -9.98 -21.64 -30.82
N SER A 499 -9.76 -22.93 -31.10
CA SER A 499 -10.77 -23.97 -30.94
C SER A 499 -11.32 -24.05 -29.52
N ILE A 500 -12.65 -24.18 -29.39
CA ILE A 500 -13.38 -24.31 -28.12
C ILE A 500 -13.19 -23.07 -27.19
N SER A 501 -12.72 -21.94 -27.72
CA SER A 501 -12.66 -20.69 -26.96
C SER A 501 -14.03 -20.02 -26.85
N THR A 502 -14.22 -19.18 -25.84
CA THR A 502 -15.43 -18.39 -25.63
C THR A 502 -15.08 -16.92 -25.55
N PHE A 503 -15.71 -16.12 -26.41
CA PHE A 503 -15.68 -14.67 -26.46
C PHE A 503 -17.02 -14.15 -25.97
N GLY A 504 -17.09 -13.81 -24.68
CA GLY A 504 -18.32 -13.45 -23.96
C GLY A 504 -18.80 -12.01 -24.20
N SER A 505 -17.96 -11.18 -24.81
CA SER A 505 -18.25 -9.78 -25.17
C SER A 505 -17.67 -9.47 -26.55
N ARG A 506 -17.68 -8.19 -26.94
CA ARG A 506 -17.22 -7.74 -28.26
C ARG A 506 -15.80 -8.22 -28.56
N SER A 507 -15.60 -8.81 -29.74
CA SER A 507 -14.30 -9.31 -30.19
C SER A 507 -13.88 -8.62 -31.48
N ASN A 508 -12.71 -7.99 -31.46
CA ASN A 508 -12.17 -7.25 -32.58
C ASN A 508 -10.98 -7.99 -33.21
N PHE A 509 -11.12 -8.40 -34.47
CA PHE A 509 -10.10 -8.99 -35.35
C PHE A 509 -9.96 -8.16 -36.63
N ARG A 510 -10.22 -6.85 -36.55
CA ARG A 510 -10.07 -5.97 -37.71
C ARG A 510 -8.61 -5.91 -38.15
N ASN A 511 -8.37 -5.83 -39.45
CA ASN A 511 -7.03 -5.73 -40.02
C ASN A 511 -6.05 -6.82 -39.51
N THR A 512 -6.57 -7.95 -39.02
CA THR A 512 -5.74 -9.05 -38.53
C THR A 512 -5.24 -9.86 -39.71
N GLU A 513 -3.94 -10.18 -39.73
CA GLU A 513 -3.32 -10.99 -40.78
C GLU A 513 -3.11 -12.43 -40.28
N PHE A 514 -3.77 -13.40 -40.91
CA PHE A 514 -3.56 -14.83 -40.72
C PHE A 514 -2.80 -15.40 -41.93
N GLU A 515 -1.47 -15.41 -41.86
CA GLU A 515 -0.63 -15.96 -42.93
C GLU A 515 -0.58 -17.49 -42.92
N GLY A 516 -0.77 -18.09 -41.75
CA GLY A 516 -0.93 -19.54 -41.55
C GLY A 516 -2.39 -20.00 -41.51
N ASN A 517 -2.61 -21.30 -41.31
CA ASN A 517 -3.97 -21.81 -41.08
C ASN A 517 -4.53 -21.27 -39.76
N VAL A 518 -5.82 -20.94 -39.75
CA VAL A 518 -6.54 -20.54 -38.53
C VAL A 518 -7.71 -21.46 -38.26
N GLU A 519 -7.87 -21.86 -36.99
CA GLU A 519 -8.94 -22.75 -36.55
C GLU A 519 -9.74 -22.11 -35.41
N PHE A 520 -11.02 -21.83 -35.64
CA PHE A 520 -12.01 -21.40 -34.65
C PHE A 520 -12.98 -22.53 -34.28
N ASN A 521 -12.66 -23.78 -34.61
CA ASN A 521 -13.59 -24.90 -34.49
C ASN A 521 -14.22 -25.02 -33.08
N GLY A 522 -15.55 -25.01 -33.00
CA GLY A 522 -16.29 -25.08 -31.74
C GLY A 522 -16.21 -23.82 -30.87
N ALA A 523 -15.64 -22.72 -31.36
CA ALA A 523 -15.60 -21.46 -30.63
C ALA A 523 -16.99 -20.82 -30.50
N LYS A 524 -17.15 -19.96 -29.50
CA LYS A 524 -18.40 -19.25 -29.21
C LYS A 524 -18.13 -17.75 -29.13
N PHE A 525 -18.79 -16.98 -29.98
CA PHE A 525 -18.82 -15.52 -29.95
C PHE A 525 -20.19 -15.09 -29.42
N GLU A 526 -20.31 -14.83 -28.13
CA GLU A 526 -21.60 -14.58 -27.48
C GLU A 526 -22.16 -13.17 -27.80
N ASP A 527 -21.27 -12.24 -28.16
CA ASP A 527 -21.58 -10.87 -28.59
C ASP A 527 -21.00 -10.61 -30.00
N HIS A 528 -20.96 -9.35 -30.43
CA HIS A 528 -20.53 -8.96 -31.76
C HIS A 528 -19.05 -9.27 -32.03
N ALA A 529 -18.78 -9.82 -33.21
CA ALA A 529 -17.43 -10.13 -33.69
C ALA A 529 -17.13 -9.40 -34.99
N SER A 530 -16.00 -8.69 -35.06
CA SER A 530 -15.58 -7.97 -36.27
C SER A 530 -14.28 -8.54 -36.81
N PHE A 531 -14.30 -8.97 -38.07
CA PHE A 531 -13.16 -9.41 -38.87
C PHE A 531 -12.94 -8.47 -40.07
N GLY A 532 -13.44 -7.23 -40.01
CA GLY A 532 -13.36 -6.31 -41.14
C GLY A 532 -11.91 -6.00 -41.55
N GLY A 533 -11.59 -6.06 -42.84
CA GLY A 533 -10.23 -5.90 -43.34
C GLY A 533 -9.27 -7.05 -42.97
N ALA A 534 -9.74 -8.13 -42.33
CA ALA A 534 -8.88 -9.24 -41.97
C ALA A 534 -8.44 -10.03 -43.20
N VAL A 535 -7.21 -10.54 -43.19
CA VAL A 535 -6.61 -11.29 -44.30
C VAL A 535 -6.37 -12.74 -43.88
N PHE A 536 -6.91 -13.68 -44.66
CA PHE A 536 -6.76 -15.12 -44.47
C PHE A 536 -6.01 -15.73 -45.66
N SER A 537 -4.69 -15.88 -45.53
CA SER A 537 -3.81 -16.33 -46.62
C SER A 537 -3.84 -17.84 -46.86
N ARG A 538 -4.29 -18.61 -45.85
CA ARG A 538 -4.41 -20.07 -45.89
C ARG A 538 -5.81 -20.50 -45.45
N ARG A 539 -5.99 -21.80 -45.19
CA ARG A 539 -7.30 -22.35 -44.79
C ARG A 539 -7.76 -21.73 -43.48
N SER A 540 -9.02 -21.32 -43.45
CA SER A 540 -9.69 -20.82 -42.25
C SER A 540 -10.87 -21.73 -41.91
N GLU A 541 -10.83 -22.30 -40.70
CA GLU A 541 -11.83 -23.25 -40.23
C GLU A 541 -12.69 -22.60 -39.14
N PHE A 542 -13.96 -22.42 -39.45
CA PHE A 542 -15.00 -21.94 -38.56
C PHE A 542 -16.05 -23.03 -38.38
N ASN A 543 -15.67 -24.30 -38.20
CA ASN A 543 -16.64 -25.39 -38.08
C ASN A 543 -17.30 -25.42 -36.70
N SER A 544 -18.61 -25.64 -36.66
CA SER A 544 -19.41 -25.71 -35.44
C SER A 544 -19.24 -24.48 -34.53
N VAL A 545 -19.02 -23.31 -35.13
CA VAL A 545 -18.89 -22.04 -34.40
C VAL A 545 -20.28 -21.50 -34.09
N LEU A 546 -20.46 -20.99 -32.87
CA LEU A 546 -21.65 -20.24 -32.48
C LEU A 546 -21.35 -18.74 -32.51
N PHE A 547 -21.97 -18.03 -33.45
CA PHE A 547 -22.04 -16.58 -33.47
C PHE A 547 -23.38 -16.15 -32.85
N GLY A 548 -23.37 -15.81 -31.57
CA GLY A 548 -24.50 -15.33 -30.78
C GLY A 548 -24.86 -13.88 -31.07
N GLY A 549 -23.87 -13.01 -31.30
CA GLY A 549 -24.03 -11.64 -31.79
C GLY A 549 -23.81 -11.50 -33.29
N GLY A 550 -23.90 -10.27 -33.80
CA GLY A 550 -23.63 -9.99 -35.21
C GLY A 550 -22.15 -10.19 -35.57
N VAL A 551 -21.88 -10.71 -36.77
CA VAL A 551 -20.51 -10.93 -37.27
C VAL A 551 -20.25 -10.16 -38.57
N PHE A 552 -19.16 -9.40 -38.60
CA PHE A 552 -18.84 -8.50 -39.70
C PHE A 552 -17.51 -8.88 -40.33
N PHE A 553 -17.53 -9.34 -41.58
CA PHE A 553 -16.36 -9.64 -42.40
C PHE A 553 -16.08 -8.53 -43.42
N ARG A 554 -16.62 -7.32 -43.23
CA ARG A 554 -16.55 -6.26 -44.25
C ARG A 554 -15.12 -6.00 -44.74
N GLY A 555 -14.85 -6.11 -46.04
CA GLY A 555 -13.51 -5.90 -46.59
C GLY A 555 -12.49 -6.99 -46.26
N ALA A 556 -12.92 -8.14 -45.74
CA ALA A 556 -12.02 -9.26 -45.42
C ALA A 556 -11.64 -10.06 -46.69
N ASN A 557 -10.41 -10.58 -46.71
CA ASN A 557 -9.87 -11.30 -47.86
C ASN A 557 -9.59 -12.77 -47.52
N PHE A 558 -10.17 -13.69 -48.28
CA PHE A 558 -9.94 -15.14 -48.14
C PHE A 558 -9.26 -15.71 -49.39
N TYR A 559 -7.98 -16.05 -49.27
CA TYR A 559 -7.19 -16.60 -50.39
C TYR A 559 -7.34 -18.12 -50.58
N LYS A 560 -7.92 -18.82 -49.59
CA LYS A 560 -8.24 -20.25 -49.61
C LYS A 560 -9.61 -20.48 -48.98
N ASP A 561 -10.18 -21.67 -49.20
CA ASP A 561 -11.53 -22.06 -48.78
C ASP A 561 -11.80 -21.74 -47.30
N PRO A 562 -12.68 -20.78 -46.99
CA PRO A 562 -13.20 -20.63 -45.64
C PRO A 562 -14.31 -21.66 -45.38
N TRP A 563 -14.25 -22.35 -44.25
CA TRP A 563 -15.20 -23.40 -43.91
C TRP A 563 -16.03 -23.06 -42.66
N PHE A 564 -17.30 -22.74 -42.85
CA PHE A 564 -18.29 -22.41 -41.83
C PHE A 564 -19.27 -23.57 -41.55
N GLY A 565 -18.81 -24.82 -41.70
CA GLY A 565 -19.69 -25.99 -41.64
C GLY A 565 -20.31 -26.17 -40.26
N ARG A 566 -21.60 -26.50 -40.18
CA ARG A 566 -22.37 -26.68 -38.92
C ARG A 566 -22.39 -25.46 -37.99
N SER A 567 -22.00 -24.29 -38.49
CA SER A 567 -21.96 -23.06 -37.69
C SER A 567 -23.35 -22.43 -37.59
N VAL A 568 -23.56 -21.73 -36.49
CA VAL A 568 -24.85 -21.11 -36.16
C VAL A 568 -24.65 -19.60 -36.06
N PHE A 569 -25.37 -18.85 -36.89
CA PHE A 569 -25.39 -17.39 -36.90
C PHE A 569 -26.73 -16.94 -36.34
N ARG A 570 -26.75 -16.42 -35.10
CA ARG A 570 -27.98 -16.01 -34.41
C ARG A 570 -28.47 -14.62 -34.81
N GLN A 571 -27.55 -13.76 -35.23
CA GLN A 571 -27.85 -12.40 -35.68
C GLN A 571 -27.25 -12.17 -37.07
N GLN A 572 -27.22 -10.91 -37.50
CA GLN A 572 -26.71 -10.50 -38.81
C GLN A 572 -25.28 -10.99 -39.07
N VAL A 573 -25.04 -11.39 -40.31
CA VAL A 573 -23.72 -11.63 -40.88
C VAL A 573 -23.51 -10.74 -42.10
N ASN A 574 -22.43 -9.96 -42.07
CA ASN A 574 -22.09 -9.01 -43.12
C ASN A 574 -20.82 -9.45 -43.86
N PHE A 575 -20.96 -9.76 -45.14
CA PHE A 575 -19.87 -10.08 -46.08
C PHE A 575 -19.72 -9.01 -47.18
N CYS A 576 -20.13 -7.77 -46.92
CA CYS A 576 -19.92 -6.64 -47.81
C CYS A 576 -18.41 -6.46 -48.11
N GLU A 577 -18.05 -6.08 -49.33
CA GLU A 577 -16.64 -5.88 -49.76
C GLU A 577 -15.71 -7.08 -49.51
N VAL A 578 -16.22 -8.30 -49.28
CA VAL A 578 -15.38 -9.49 -49.07
C VAL A 578 -14.81 -10.00 -50.38
N GLU A 579 -13.50 -10.25 -50.40
CA GLU A 579 -12.82 -10.91 -51.51
C GLU A 579 -12.68 -12.41 -51.24
N LEU A 580 -13.33 -13.24 -52.05
CA LEU A 580 -13.20 -14.70 -52.02
C LEU A 580 -12.40 -15.17 -53.25
N ALA A 581 -11.14 -15.57 -53.05
CA ALA A 581 -10.34 -16.16 -54.13
C ALA A 581 -10.59 -17.68 -54.30
N SER A 582 -11.44 -18.28 -53.46
CA SER A 582 -11.77 -19.70 -53.46
C SER A 582 -13.15 -19.96 -52.87
N VAL A 583 -13.57 -21.24 -52.87
CA VAL A 583 -14.93 -21.65 -52.49
C VAL A 583 -15.19 -21.50 -50.99
N ALA A 584 -16.20 -20.70 -50.62
CA ALA A 584 -16.72 -20.61 -49.25
C ALA A 584 -17.74 -21.71 -48.96
N ARG A 585 -17.51 -22.50 -47.90
CA ARG A 585 -18.34 -23.66 -47.55
C ARG A 585 -19.18 -23.43 -46.29
N PHE A 586 -20.49 -23.59 -46.40
CA PHE A 586 -21.48 -23.39 -45.34
C PHE A 586 -22.31 -24.65 -45.08
N ASN A 587 -21.73 -25.84 -45.31
CA ASN A 587 -22.45 -27.12 -45.17
C ASN A 587 -23.12 -27.25 -43.79
N LYS A 588 -24.44 -27.47 -43.76
CA LYS A 588 -25.25 -27.59 -42.53
C LYS A 588 -25.19 -26.37 -41.61
N ALA A 589 -24.79 -25.20 -42.12
CA ALA A 589 -24.83 -23.95 -41.36
C ALA A 589 -26.28 -23.49 -41.15
N LYS A 590 -26.55 -22.83 -40.02
CA LYS A 590 -27.86 -22.26 -39.68
C LYS A 590 -27.77 -20.74 -39.57
N PHE A 591 -28.61 -20.02 -40.28
CA PHE A 591 -28.71 -18.56 -40.27
C PHE A 591 -30.06 -18.13 -39.71
N PHE A 592 -30.05 -17.47 -38.55
CA PHE A 592 -31.24 -16.91 -37.90
C PHE A 592 -31.36 -15.40 -38.07
N GLY A 593 -30.29 -14.71 -38.46
CA GLY A 593 -30.30 -13.28 -38.81
C GLY A 593 -29.89 -13.04 -40.26
N ASP A 594 -29.99 -11.78 -40.68
CA ASP A 594 -29.73 -11.35 -42.06
C ASP A 594 -28.33 -11.77 -42.58
N MET A 595 -28.29 -12.35 -43.77
CA MET A 595 -27.05 -12.56 -44.53
C MET A 595 -26.90 -11.51 -45.62
N ARG A 596 -25.85 -10.67 -45.55
CA ARG A 596 -25.62 -9.56 -46.49
C ARG A 596 -24.33 -9.74 -47.30
N PHE A 597 -24.45 -9.54 -48.61
CA PHE A 597 -23.35 -9.45 -49.59
C PHE A 597 -23.58 -8.24 -50.48
N ASP A 598 -22.53 -7.53 -50.89
CA ASP A 598 -22.65 -6.45 -51.89
C ASP A 598 -22.71 -7.00 -53.32
N HIS A 599 -21.91 -8.02 -53.59
CA HIS A 599 -21.87 -8.76 -54.85
C HIS A 599 -21.91 -10.25 -54.52
N MET A 600 -22.67 -11.01 -55.29
CA MET A 600 -22.81 -12.44 -55.05
C MET A 600 -21.53 -13.19 -55.43
N PRO A 601 -20.91 -13.97 -54.52
CA PRO A 601 -19.71 -14.71 -54.88
C PRO A 601 -20.03 -15.88 -55.78
N GLU A 602 -19.22 -16.08 -56.83
CA GLU A 602 -19.41 -17.18 -57.79
C GLU A 602 -19.18 -18.58 -57.18
N GLN A 603 -18.50 -18.66 -56.03
CA GLN A 603 -18.00 -19.90 -55.44
C GLN A 603 -18.46 -20.10 -53.99
N ILE A 604 -19.74 -20.41 -53.79
CA ILE A 604 -20.33 -20.74 -52.48
C ILE A 604 -20.93 -22.16 -52.50
N VAL A 605 -20.75 -22.91 -51.41
CA VAL A 605 -21.40 -24.22 -51.18
C VAL A 605 -22.28 -24.15 -49.94
N LEU A 606 -23.57 -24.46 -50.09
CA LEU A 606 -24.62 -24.35 -49.06
C LEU A 606 -25.33 -25.68 -48.76
N ASN A 607 -24.65 -26.82 -48.93
CA ASN A 607 -25.27 -28.15 -48.78
C ASN A 607 -25.94 -28.32 -47.40
N GLU A 608 -27.25 -28.58 -47.39
CA GLU A 608 -28.08 -28.68 -46.17
C GLU A 608 -28.01 -27.44 -45.25
N ALA A 609 -27.59 -26.28 -45.78
CA ALA A 609 -27.66 -25.04 -45.03
C ALA A 609 -29.12 -24.63 -44.80
N ARG A 610 -29.35 -23.86 -43.75
CA ARG A 610 -30.69 -23.48 -43.28
C ARG A 610 -30.74 -21.99 -42.96
N ALA A 611 -31.79 -21.28 -43.40
CA ALA A 611 -31.93 -19.85 -43.15
C ALA A 611 -33.37 -19.46 -42.79
N HIS A 612 -33.53 -18.54 -41.84
CA HIS A 612 -34.83 -18.09 -41.35
C HIS A 612 -35.57 -17.25 -42.37
N LYS A 613 -36.83 -17.60 -42.66
CA LYS A 613 -37.61 -17.03 -43.77
C LYS A 613 -37.92 -15.53 -43.65
N ASP A 614 -38.06 -15.02 -42.44
CA ASP A 614 -38.51 -13.64 -42.20
C ASP A 614 -37.37 -12.61 -42.22
N CYS A 615 -36.14 -13.04 -42.50
CA CYS A 615 -34.97 -12.17 -42.56
C CYS A 615 -34.69 -11.70 -44.01
N SER A 616 -34.14 -10.50 -44.14
CA SER A 616 -33.88 -9.87 -45.44
C SER A 616 -32.55 -10.35 -46.03
N HIS A 617 -32.50 -11.62 -46.39
CA HIS A 617 -31.30 -12.25 -46.94
C HIS A 617 -31.04 -11.84 -48.39
N ASN A 618 -29.77 -11.61 -48.73
CA ASN A 618 -29.31 -11.55 -50.11
C ASN A 618 -28.69 -12.90 -50.50
N PHE A 619 -29.42 -13.77 -51.21
CA PHE A 619 -29.00 -15.15 -51.57
C PHE A 619 -28.39 -15.26 -52.98
N PRO A 620 -27.54 -16.30 -53.23
CA PRO A 620 -26.99 -16.55 -54.57
C PRO A 620 -28.05 -16.82 -55.62
N ALA A 621 -27.76 -16.47 -56.87
CA ALA A 621 -28.67 -16.73 -57.99
C ALA A 621 -29.05 -18.23 -58.06
N GLY A 622 -30.34 -18.52 -58.15
CA GLY A 622 -30.90 -19.90 -58.15
C GLY A 622 -31.29 -20.43 -56.75
N TRP A 623 -30.90 -19.74 -55.68
CA TRP A 623 -31.31 -20.11 -54.32
C TRP A 623 -32.50 -19.28 -53.86
N ARG A 624 -33.47 -19.94 -53.23
CA ARG A 624 -34.62 -19.30 -52.58
C ARG A 624 -34.95 -20.05 -51.30
N LEU A 625 -35.68 -19.38 -50.41
CA LEU A 625 -36.31 -20.04 -49.27
C LEU A 625 -37.36 -21.02 -49.77
N GLY A 626 -37.37 -22.22 -49.22
CA GLY A 626 -38.34 -23.24 -49.55
C GLY A 626 -39.61 -23.12 -48.72
N ASP A 627 -40.76 -23.38 -49.34
CA ASP A 627 -42.05 -23.55 -48.65
C ASP A 627 -42.17 -24.98 -48.12
N GLU A 628 -41.42 -25.34 -47.07
CA GLU A 628 -41.67 -26.61 -46.37
C GLU A 628 -41.60 -26.45 -44.85
N SER A 629 -42.56 -27.12 -44.22
CA SER A 629 -42.86 -27.26 -42.80
C SER A 629 -41.70 -27.73 -41.92
N ASP A 630 -40.66 -26.90 -41.77
CA ASP A 630 -39.70 -27.00 -40.68
C ASP A 630 -40.29 -26.30 -39.44
N PRO A 631 -40.44 -26.96 -38.27
CA PRO A 631 -40.89 -26.31 -37.05
C PRO A 631 -39.99 -25.14 -36.59
N GLU A 632 -38.73 -25.04 -37.05
CA GLU A 632 -37.88 -23.86 -36.84
C GLU A 632 -37.97 -22.80 -37.96
N GLY A 633 -38.66 -23.07 -39.09
CA GLY A 633 -38.82 -22.14 -40.20
C GLY A 633 -37.56 -21.89 -41.05
N LEU A 634 -36.60 -22.83 -41.10
CA LEU A 634 -35.25 -22.63 -41.63
C LEU A 634 -34.90 -23.39 -42.94
N ASN A 635 -35.81 -23.57 -43.89
CA ASN A 635 -35.51 -24.37 -45.10
C ASN A 635 -34.96 -23.52 -46.28
N LEU A 636 -33.68 -23.72 -46.62
CA LEU A 636 -33.11 -23.27 -47.90
C LEU A 636 -33.26 -24.40 -48.94
N ILE A 637 -33.82 -24.09 -50.10
CA ILE A 637 -33.96 -25.06 -51.21
C ILE A 637 -33.17 -24.56 -52.41
N LEU A 638 -32.37 -25.47 -53.00
CA LEU A 638 -31.80 -25.32 -54.34
C LEU A 638 -32.94 -25.39 -55.35
N ARG A 639 -33.11 -24.37 -56.20
CA ARG A 639 -33.86 -24.55 -57.45
C ARG A 639 -32.91 -24.47 -58.64
N ASP A 640 -32.94 -25.56 -59.41
CA ASP A 640 -32.14 -25.78 -60.61
C ASP A 640 -32.23 -24.59 -61.59
N ASN A 641 -31.08 -24.14 -62.07
CA ASN A 641 -30.90 -22.85 -62.73
C ASN A 641 -31.12 -23.01 -64.25
N LYS A 642 -32.38 -22.90 -64.70
CA LYS A 642 -32.67 -22.41 -66.06
C LYS A 642 -33.14 -20.97 -65.93
N ASN A 643 -32.28 -20.02 -66.31
CA ASN A 643 -32.49 -18.58 -66.44
C ASN A 643 -32.09 -17.71 -65.22
N ALA A 644 -30.78 -17.52 -65.03
CA ALA A 644 -30.24 -16.40 -64.27
C ALA A 644 -29.88 -15.24 -65.21
N SER A 645 -30.81 -14.31 -65.41
CA SER A 645 -30.52 -12.99 -65.98
C SER A 645 -31.50 -11.94 -65.44
N ALA A 646 -31.21 -11.42 -64.25
CA ALA A 646 -31.71 -10.12 -63.78
C ALA A 646 -30.93 -9.72 -62.53
N ALA A 647 -29.92 -8.87 -62.70
CA ALA A 647 -29.29 -8.14 -61.61
C ALA A 647 -30.22 -6.99 -61.21
N ASN A 648 -30.77 -7.02 -59.99
CA ASN A 648 -31.41 -5.85 -59.40
C ASN A 648 -30.35 -5.02 -58.67
N LYS A 649 -30.19 -3.76 -59.11
CA LYS A 649 -29.46 -2.72 -58.39
C LYS A 649 -30.12 -2.51 -57.03
N CYS A 650 -29.35 -2.60 -55.95
CA CYS A 650 -29.76 -2.00 -54.68
C CYS A 650 -29.73 -0.47 -54.84
N GLU A 651 -30.87 0.17 -54.66
CA GLU A 651 -30.95 1.60 -54.42
C GLU A 651 -30.22 1.93 -53.12
N THR A 652 -29.29 2.86 -53.21
CA THR A 652 -28.67 3.53 -52.07
C THR A 652 -29.72 4.40 -51.40
N ASP A 653 -30.39 3.86 -50.38
CA ASP A 653 -31.15 4.71 -49.46
C ASP A 653 -30.16 5.41 -48.53
N GLY A 654 -29.77 6.60 -48.96
CA GLY A 654 -29.08 7.57 -48.12
C GLY A 654 -30.01 8.04 -47.01
N LYS A 655 -29.83 7.48 -45.82
CA LYS A 655 -29.99 8.21 -44.57
C LYS A 655 -28.80 7.94 -43.66
N SER A 656 -28.13 9.04 -43.36
CA SER A 656 -27.11 9.24 -42.36
C SER A 656 -27.33 8.39 -41.10
N ASP A 657 -26.35 7.57 -40.77
CA ASP A 657 -25.93 7.41 -39.37
C ASP A 657 -24.40 7.47 -39.35
N LEU A 658 -23.93 8.71 -39.25
CA LEU A 658 -22.66 9.07 -38.63
C LEU A 658 -22.66 8.50 -37.20
N GLY A 659 -22.17 7.28 -37.09
CA GLY A 659 -21.86 6.60 -35.84
C GLY A 659 -20.54 5.86 -35.99
N ASP A 660 -19.53 6.56 -36.50
CA ASP A 660 -18.15 6.11 -36.51
C ASP A 660 -17.77 5.67 -35.10
N PHE A 661 -17.44 4.38 -34.97
CA PHE A 661 -17.06 3.73 -33.73
C PHE A 661 -15.72 4.29 -33.21
N CYS A 662 -15.80 5.43 -32.53
CA CYS A 662 -14.85 5.88 -31.53
C CYS A 662 -15.59 6.00 -30.19
N LEU A 663 -15.48 4.95 -29.36
CA LEU A 663 -15.30 4.97 -27.89
C LEU A 663 -15.38 3.54 -27.31
#